data_AF-A0A0W1AHF7-F1
#
_entry.id   AF-A0A0W1AHF7-F1
#
_cell.length_a   1.000
_cell.length_b   1.000
_cell.length_c   1.000
_cell.angle_alpha   90.00
_cell.angle_beta   90.00
_cell.angle_gamma   90.00
#
_symmetry.space_group_name_H-M   'P 1'
#
loop_
_entity.id
_entity.type
_entity.pdbx_description
1 polymer ?
#
loop_
_entity_poly.entity_id
_entity_poly.type
_entity_poly.pdbx_seq_one_letter_code
_entity_poly.pdbx_strand_id
1 'polypeptide(L)'
;MAKNQAISQAIKNTQTQDDDNRAKGKQVLEALLKANPDDLNAFRQVIIESKDYWQRFSDLHDEGGESIYENNDELLTLEGPPDVKSIRQSAAQQRVLMGLKEAADDVLIAILTHNEDECRAYLAAKPELGRLNQSHGWLNDEALARNKSVDILPGKAIEEIRHQARDSLLLSLIAKVQNKDNLLNILNAKDEEGLQRAAQAINYPESACPFLTYPLSDSVNQAINVRLQDLALISLRAASNHAKQHIHNAAVARILVGFTPEIVLTLEQVDLINQELDQNALKNYGSDFHSCSLYKGIVDKIKEQCGSVHEGQFYEAFGLEQDGTAFKQPSLIKDAIVAQNDFNQYLLSRYFLIKPQDAQSEQEKRLLEIFLTLEKETRLDPVKVFSEFKKAQTYAAFVERIKPNKTSNLPTQLKTLLPASVFYQMKNEALERNLRSTDSTTVSKALVDLEGVIHFVHQNNDLATQTQNRYQFMESIEPYHLYNPAFKDKAFNAQEMKTQYQLLATDCNLMVEQLRRDLNRLKSLPRPNLVQDPGLSNEITTKAQELNQQLTDELETLNSNLQFYEKMQQKLSGTDGIVQAINDAQDSKKSYKFYAHGIMRRIVSPDELAKLPYTSQPPTGINSESSSEEQEKNELTDFIPQGKIAAVDYVKTDYDTDMQTKKFEAVGRYTVDRSISSRMTLKEDKLTKTPGVKFEIIEFPKQTFPNSGENSLEGAKLQKAKMDFSLALAAEALASFGTPPTKEKPLRLYGADQEQMRYLWTALIILGEKNPQMNITPETISLDRFGNNSFDPAKEKSSFLGFSTGFSKNSLYHQFKEEMKADKKRISKVDTKAVAAAKSLKDELAVFRKTAAINRTMEGKDEHPESGLKKS
;
A
#
# COMPACT_ATOMS: atom_id res chain seq x y z
N MET A 1 -35.40 48.47 -26.51
CA MET A 1 -33.94 48.20 -26.45
C MET A 1 -33.75 46.71 -26.39
N ALA A 2 -32.78 46.14 -27.11
CA ALA A 2 -32.55 44.70 -27.14
C ALA A 2 -32.24 44.12 -25.75
N LYS A 3 -32.72 42.92 -25.43
CA LYS A 3 -32.51 42.27 -24.11
C LYS A 3 -31.19 41.49 -23.99
N ASN A 4 -30.23 41.68 -24.90
CA ASN A 4 -28.92 41.02 -24.90
C ASN A 4 -28.24 40.97 -23.51
N GLN A 5 -28.14 42.13 -22.85
CA GLN A 5 -27.50 42.23 -21.53
C GLN A 5 -28.27 41.48 -20.43
N ALA A 6 -29.60 41.61 -20.41
CA ALA A 6 -30.45 40.92 -19.44
C ALA A 6 -30.35 39.39 -19.59
N ILE A 7 -30.33 38.88 -20.82
CA ILE A 7 -30.13 37.45 -21.11
C ILE A 7 -28.75 36.99 -20.62
N SER A 8 -27.68 37.74 -20.90
CA SER A 8 -26.33 37.40 -20.44
C SER A 8 -26.21 37.37 -18.91
N GLN A 9 -26.83 38.33 -18.23
CA GLN A 9 -26.86 38.37 -16.76
C GLN A 9 -27.67 37.21 -16.17
N ALA A 10 -28.84 36.91 -16.75
CA ALA A 10 -29.66 35.77 -16.36
C ALA A 10 -28.89 34.43 -16.49
N ILE A 11 -28.12 34.25 -17.57
CA ILE A 11 -27.24 33.09 -17.74
C ILE A 11 -26.23 32.99 -16.60
N LYS A 12 -25.56 34.08 -16.23
CA LYS A 12 -24.58 34.10 -15.13
C LYS A 12 -25.20 33.80 -13.76
N ASN A 13 -26.44 34.22 -13.53
CA ASN A 13 -27.16 34.03 -12.28
C ASN A 13 -27.85 32.66 -12.15
N THR A 14 -27.64 31.73 -13.09
CA THR A 14 -28.31 30.43 -13.10
C THR A 14 -27.85 29.50 -11.95
N GLN A 15 -26.69 29.78 -11.33
CA GLN A 15 -26.10 28.89 -10.30
C GLN A 15 -26.74 28.95 -8.91
N THR A 16 -27.59 29.94 -8.63
CA THR A 16 -28.20 30.18 -7.30
C THR A 16 -29.62 29.62 -7.19
N GLN A 17 -30.03 28.77 -8.12
CA GLN A 17 -31.39 28.23 -8.21
C GLN A 17 -31.55 26.89 -7.46
N ASP A 18 -32.77 26.61 -6.99
CA ASP A 18 -33.18 25.30 -6.47
C ASP A 18 -33.02 24.18 -7.51
N ASP A 19 -33.16 22.92 -7.08
CA ASP A 19 -32.78 21.76 -7.89
C ASP A 19 -33.66 21.60 -9.16
N ASP A 20 -34.97 21.85 -9.07
CA ASP A 20 -35.88 21.79 -10.22
C ASP A 20 -35.54 22.87 -11.26
N ASN A 21 -35.26 24.08 -10.78
CA ASN A 21 -34.89 25.19 -11.62
C ASN A 21 -33.50 25.01 -12.25
N ARG A 22 -32.57 24.36 -11.54
CA ARG A 22 -31.23 24.02 -12.05
C ARG A 22 -31.31 23.03 -13.21
N ALA A 23 -32.17 22.02 -13.14
CA ALA A 23 -32.35 21.05 -14.23
C ALA A 23 -32.90 21.72 -15.50
N LYS A 24 -33.93 22.57 -15.37
CA LYS A 24 -34.48 23.35 -16.49
C LYS A 24 -33.42 24.31 -17.06
N GLY A 25 -32.63 24.96 -16.20
CA GLY A 25 -31.51 25.81 -16.61
C GLY A 25 -30.47 25.05 -17.45
N LYS A 26 -30.05 23.85 -17.04
CA LYS A 26 -29.11 23.00 -17.83
C LYS A 26 -29.66 22.74 -19.25
N GLN A 27 -30.95 22.43 -19.38
CA GLN A 27 -31.60 22.18 -20.67
C GLN A 27 -31.66 23.42 -21.57
N VAL A 28 -32.01 24.58 -21.01
CA VAL A 28 -32.08 25.85 -21.75
C VAL A 28 -30.70 26.25 -22.28
N LEU A 29 -29.64 26.13 -21.46
CA LEU A 29 -28.28 26.41 -21.90
C LEU A 29 -27.83 25.46 -23.02
N GLU A 30 -28.15 24.16 -22.93
CA GLU A 30 -27.84 23.19 -23.99
C GLU A 30 -28.59 23.48 -25.29
N ALA A 31 -29.83 23.96 -25.22
CA ALA A 31 -30.59 24.39 -26.40
C ALA A 31 -29.95 25.62 -27.06
N LEU A 32 -29.51 26.61 -26.27
CA LEU A 32 -28.79 27.79 -26.77
C LEU A 32 -27.48 27.42 -27.46
N LEU A 33 -26.77 26.41 -26.95
CA LEU A 33 -25.51 25.95 -27.55
C LEU A 33 -25.71 25.21 -28.88
N LYS A 34 -26.85 24.56 -29.08
CA LYS A 34 -27.21 23.88 -30.32
C LYS A 34 -27.66 24.81 -31.44
N ALA A 35 -28.17 25.99 -31.09
CA ALA A 35 -28.60 26.98 -32.06
C ALA A 35 -27.42 27.53 -32.88
N ASN A 36 -27.65 27.77 -34.18
CA ASN A 36 -26.70 28.42 -35.05
C ASN A 36 -26.61 29.92 -34.69
N PRO A 37 -25.45 30.46 -34.27
CA PRO A 37 -25.32 31.86 -33.87
C PRO A 37 -25.46 32.83 -35.05
N ASP A 38 -25.24 32.38 -36.29
CA ASP A 38 -25.40 33.19 -37.50
C ASP A 38 -26.86 33.22 -37.97
N ASP A 39 -27.72 32.35 -37.42
CA ASP A 39 -29.17 32.36 -37.63
C ASP A 39 -29.87 32.97 -36.40
N LEU A 40 -30.01 34.29 -36.43
CA LEU A 40 -30.62 35.06 -35.34
C LEU A 40 -32.07 34.63 -35.05
N ASN A 41 -32.81 34.15 -36.05
CA ASN A 41 -34.18 33.66 -35.86
C ASN A 41 -34.17 32.35 -35.06
N ALA A 42 -33.27 31.41 -35.40
CA ALA A 42 -33.13 30.17 -34.65
C ALA A 42 -32.69 30.41 -33.20
N PHE A 43 -31.78 31.36 -32.97
CA PHE A 43 -31.33 31.70 -31.62
C PHE A 43 -32.43 32.35 -30.77
N ARG A 44 -33.22 33.27 -31.35
CA ARG A 44 -34.41 33.86 -30.70
C ARG A 44 -35.47 32.81 -30.41
N GLN A 45 -35.70 31.88 -31.33
CA GLN A 45 -36.70 30.83 -31.16
C GLN A 45 -36.44 29.98 -29.92
N VAL A 46 -35.18 29.62 -29.64
CA VAL A 46 -34.82 28.90 -28.40
C VAL A 46 -35.18 29.68 -27.14
N ILE A 47 -34.97 31.01 -27.15
CA ILE A 47 -35.32 31.88 -26.02
C ILE A 47 -36.84 31.94 -25.84
N ILE A 48 -37.59 32.07 -26.94
CA ILE A 48 -39.05 32.13 -26.97
C ILE A 48 -39.66 30.81 -26.46
N GLU A 49 -39.18 29.67 -26.95
CA GLU A 49 -39.63 28.33 -26.51
C GLU A 49 -39.32 28.07 -25.03
N SER A 50 -38.32 28.77 -24.49
CA SER A 50 -37.91 28.69 -23.09
C SER A 50 -38.48 29.83 -22.23
N LYS A 51 -39.54 30.53 -22.68
CA LYS A 51 -40.14 31.69 -22.00
C LYS A 51 -40.38 31.47 -20.50
N ASP A 52 -40.98 30.34 -20.13
CA ASP A 52 -41.26 29.99 -18.73
C ASP A 52 -40.00 29.93 -17.84
N TYR A 53 -38.84 29.67 -18.43
CA TYR A 53 -37.58 29.75 -17.71
C TYR A 53 -37.15 31.20 -17.55
N TRP A 54 -37.12 31.99 -18.62
CA TRP A 54 -36.58 33.36 -18.59
C TRP A 54 -37.43 34.36 -17.80
N GLN A 55 -38.75 34.19 -17.74
CA GLN A 55 -39.66 35.10 -17.02
C GLN A 55 -39.43 35.18 -15.50
N ARG A 56 -38.62 34.29 -14.93
CA ARG A 56 -38.22 34.35 -13.50
C ARG A 56 -37.24 35.48 -13.20
N PHE A 57 -36.55 35.99 -14.21
CA PHE A 57 -35.59 37.08 -14.06
C PHE A 57 -36.34 38.40 -14.30
N SER A 58 -36.22 39.35 -13.36
CA SER A 58 -36.99 40.61 -13.38
C SER A 58 -36.93 41.32 -14.73
N ASP A 59 -35.75 41.37 -15.34
CA ASP A 59 -35.51 42.13 -16.57
C ASP A 59 -36.02 41.43 -17.85
N LEU A 60 -36.45 40.18 -17.71
CA LEU A 60 -37.00 39.30 -18.76
C LEU A 60 -38.47 38.91 -18.49
N HIS A 61 -39.10 39.54 -17.51
CA HIS A 61 -40.52 39.37 -17.26
C HIS A 61 -41.35 40.18 -18.30
N ASP A 62 -42.53 39.69 -18.66
CA ASP A 62 -43.46 40.49 -19.48
C ASP A 62 -44.05 41.60 -18.62
N GLU A 63 -43.96 42.86 -19.06
CA GLU A 63 -44.56 43.99 -18.37
C GLU A 63 -45.69 44.59 -19.22
N GLY A 64 -46.81 44.99 -18.58
CA GLY A 64 -47.86 45.75 -19.26
C GLY A 64 -48.73 45.01 -20.27
N GLY A 65 -48.63 43.68 -20.38
CA GLY A 65 -49.41 42.87 -21.33
C GLY A 65 -48.80 42.74 -22.72
N GLU A 66 -47.64 43.34 -22.97
CA GLU A 66 -46.83 43.15 -24.18
C GLU A 66 -45.76 42.09 -23.92
N SER A 67 -45.70 41.06 -24.78
CA SER A 67 -44.75 39.96 -24.64
C SER A 67 -43.41 40.35 -25.26
N ILE A 68 -42.33 40.37 -24.47
CA ILE A 68 -40.98 40.62 -25.02
C ILE A 68 -40.44 39.42 -25.83
N TYR A 69 -41.13 38.27 -25.75
CA TYR A 69 -40.78 37.00 -26.42
C TYR A 69 -41.34 36.92 -27.83
N GLU A 70 -41.07 37.93 -28.63
CA GLU A 70 -41.37 37.94 -30.07
C GLU A 70 -40.08 37.83 -30.87
N ASN A 71 -40.15 37.25 -32.07
CA ASN A 71 -38.99 37.12 -32.94
C ASN A 71 -38.67 38.49 -33.59
N ASN A 72 -38.07 39.40 -32.82
CA ASN A 72 -37.74 40.75 -33.24
C ASN A 72 -36.44 41.26 -32.58
N ASP A 73 -36.00 42.45 -32.99
CA ASP A 73 -34.78 43.10 -32.49
C ASP A 73 -34.92 43.61 -31.04
N GLU A 74 -36.11 43.64 -30.46
CA GLU A 74 -36.28 44.02 -29.06
C GLU A 74 -35.93 42.86 -28.12
N LEU A 75 -36.13 41.62 -28.54
CA LEU A 75 -35.70 40.44 -27.79
C LEU A 75 -34.17 40.27 -27.83
N LEU A 76 -33.58 40.26 -29.02
CA LEU A 76 -32.15 40.00 -29.20
C LEU A 76 -31.65 40.57 -30.52
N THR A 77 -30.52 41.28 -30.54
CA THR A 77 -29.89 41.78 -31.78
C THR A 77 -28.50 41.19 -31.97
N LEU A 78 -28.03 41.13 -33.24
CA LEU A 78 -26.71 40.64 -33.59
C LEU A 78 -25.58 41.49 -32.96
N GLU A 79 -25.72 42.82 -33.02
CA GLU A 79 -24.71 43.80 -32.58
C GLU A 79 -24.96 44.39 -31.18
N GLY A 80 -26.00 43.93 -30.47
CA GLY A 80 -26.29 44.40 -29.12
C GLY A 80 -25.20 43.97 -28.14
N PRO A 81 -24.79 44.80 -27.15
CA PRO A 81 -23.79 44.40 -26.16
C PRO A 81 -24.43 43.57 -25.01
N PRO A 82 -23.91 42.37 -24.68
CA PRO A 82 -22.93 41.58 -25.41
C PRO A 82 -23.54 40.90 -26.64
N ASP A 83 -22.71 40.68 -27.68
CA ASP A 83 -23.16 40.08 -28.93
C ASP A 83 -23.63 38.62 -28.75
N VAL A 84 -24.34 38.09 -29.75
CA VAL A 84 -24.90 36.72 -29.69
C VAL A 84 -23.81 35.67 -29.44
N LYS A 85 -22.62 35.88 -30.02
CA LYS A 85 -21.45 35.01 -29.81
C LYS A 85 -21.02 34.99 -28.35
N SER A 86 -20.91 36.14 -27.70
CA SER A 86 -20.53 36.28 -26.28
C SER A 86 -21.59 35.72 -25.34
N ILE A 87 -22.89 35.87 -25.68
CA ILE A 87 -23.99 35.23 -24.95
C ILE A 87 -23.84 33.71 -25.02
N ARG A 88 -23.56 33.16 -26.20
CA ARG A 88 -23.33 31.72 -26.38
C ARG A 88 -22.11 31.21 -25.62
N GLN A 89 -20.99 31.95 -25.64
CA GLN A 89 -19.80 31.60 -24.85
C GLN A 89 -20.09 31.63 -23.35
N SER A 90 -20.86 32.60 -22.88
CA SER A 90 -21.32 32.67 -21.49
C SER A 90 -22.20 31.46 -21.13
N ALA A 91 -23.09 31.03 -22.04
CA ALA A 91 -23.90 29.83 -21.85
C ALA A 91 -23.04 28.55 -21.75
N ALA A 92 -22.01 28.42 -22.60
CA ALA A 92 -21.09 27.28 -22.57
C ALA A 92 -20.34 27.21 -21.25
N GLN A 93 -19.74 28.33 -20.83
CA GLN A 93 -19.03 28.43 -19.56
C GLN A 93 -19.95 28.07 -18.39
N GLN A 94 -21.13 28.69 -18.30
CA GLN A 94 -22.05 28.44 -17.19
C GLN A 94 -22.55 27.00 -17.16
N ARG A 95 -22.80 26.37 -18.31
CA ARG A 95 -23.21 24.97 -18.37
C ARG A 95 -22.15 24.03 -17.77
N VAL A 96 -20.87 24.31 -18.00
CA VAL A 96 -19.76 23.57 -17.37
C VAL A 96 -19.73 23.83 -15.87
N LEU A 97 -19.75 25.09 -15.44
CA LEU A 97 -19.71 25.46 -14.02
C LEU A 97 -20.85 24.80 -13.21
N MET A 98 -22.05 24.68 -13.79
CA MET A 98 -23.16 23.97 -13.18
C MET A 98 -22.91 22.46 -13.00
N GLY A 99 -22.12 21.84 -13.87
CA GLY A 99 -21.74 20.43 -13.76
C GLY A 99 -20.63 20.19 -12.73
N LEU A 100 -19.72 21.16 -12.53
CA LEU A 100 -18.59 21.01 -11.61
C LEU A 100 -19.00 20.79 -10.16
N LYS A 101 -20.12 21.38 -9.72
CA LYS A 101 -20.61 21.23 -8.33
C LYS A 101 -20.91 19.77 -7.96
N GLU A 102 -21.23 18.94 -8.95
CA GLU A 102 -21.59 17.53 -8.79
C GLU A 102 -20.48 16.59 -9.32
N ALA A 103 -19.36 17.15 -9.79
CA ALA A 103 -18.28 16.39 -10.41
C ALA A 103 -17.44 15.63 -9.35
N ALA A 104 -16.97 14.44 -9.72
CA ALA A 104 -16.06 13.65 -8.91
C ALA A 104 -14.65 14.30 -8.84
N ASP A 105 -13.92 14.01 -7.77
CA ASP A 105 -12.60 14.61 -7.51
C ASP A 105 -11.62 14.38 -8.69
N ASP A 106 -11.65 13.22 -9.34
CA ASP A 106 -10.81 12.89 -10.50
C ASP A 106 -11.12 13.76 -11.73
N VAL A 107 -12.40 14.12 -11.92
CA VAL A 107 -12.83 15.05 -12.97
C VAL A 107 -12.31 16.45 -12.70
N LEU A 108 -12.40 16.92 -11.45
CA LEU A 108 -11.88 18.23 -11.05
C LEU A 108 -10.36 18.30 -11.22
N ILE A 109 -9.64 17.25 -10.82
CA ILE A 109 -8.19 17.14 -10.99
C ILE A 109 -7.82 17.19 -12.47
N ALA A 110 -8.49 16.41 -13.33
CA ALA A 110 -8.20 16.39 -14.76
C ALA A 110 -8.38 17.78 -15.42
N ILE A 111 -9.39 18.54 -15.01
CA ILE A 111 -9.63 19.92 -15.50
C ILE A 111 -8.48 20.86 -15.10
N LEU A 112 -7.95 20.69 -13.90
CA LEU A 112 -6.81 21.48 -13.42
C LEU A 112 -5.53 21.07 -14.16
N THR A 113 -5.30 19.78 -14.43
CA THR A 113 -4.02 19.31 -14.97
C THR A 113 -3.88 19.41 -16.49
N HIS A 114 -4.97 19.33 -17.24
CA HIS A 114 -4.92 19.43 -18.71
C HIS A 114 -4.57 20.84 -19.15
N ASN A 115 -3.81 21.00 -20.25
CA ASN A 115 -3.67 22.32 -20.90
C ASN A 115 -5.00 22.76 -21.53
N GLU A 116 -5.09 23.99 -22.07
CA GLU A 116 -6.38 24.52 -22.54
C GLU A 116 -7.08 23.66 -23.61
N ASP A 117 -6.33 23.15 -24.59
CA ASP A 117 -6.89 22.37 -25.70
C ASP A 117 -7.30 20.97 -25.25
N GLU A 118 -6.49 20.33 -24.40
CA GLU A 118 -6.81 19.06 -23.75
C GLU A 118 -8.02 19.21 -22.82
N CYS A 119 -8.13 20.34 -22.10
CA CYS A 119 -9.25 20.63 -21.23
C CYS A 119 -10.55 20.77 -22.03
N ARG A 120 -10.55 21.46 -23.19
CA ARG A 120 -11.74 21.55 -24.05
C ARG A 120 -12.22 20.18 -24.53
N ALA A 121 -11.30 19.34 -25.02
CA ALA A 121 -11.61 17.98 -25.44
C ALA A 121 -12.17 17.15 -24.27
N TYR A 122 -11.52 17.26 -23.10
CA TYR A 122 -11.93 16.56 -21.88
C TYR A 122 -13.33 16.98 -21.42
N LEU A 123 -13.63 18.28 -21.37
CA LEU A 123 -14.96 18.79 -21.02
C LEU A 123 -16.05 18.25 -21.97
N ALA A 124 -15.76 18.20 -23.27
CA ALA A 124 -16.71 17.68 -24.25
C ALA A 124 -16.92 16.15 -24.18
N ALA A 125 -15.94 15.42 -23.67
CA ALA A 125 -16.04 13.99 -23.41
C ALA A 125 -16.87 13.64 -22.16
N LYS A 126 -17.27 14.65 -21.35
CA LYS A 126 -18.00 14.49 -20.09
C LYS A 126 -19.43 15.05 -20.19
N PRO A 127 -20.45 14.22 -20.52
CA PRO A 127 -21.83 14.68 -20.68
C PRO A 127 -22.40 15.42 -19.47
N GLU A 128 -21.96 15.07 -18.27
CA GLU A 128 -22.33 15.73 -17.00
C GLU A 128 -21.92 17.21 -16.96
N LEU A 129 -20.80 17.57 -17.60
CA LEU A 129 -20.31 18.94 -17.72
C LEU A 129 -20.92 19.71 -18.89
N GLY A 130 -21.79 19.06 -19.66
CA GLY A 130 -22.46 19.63 -20.82
C GLY A 130 -22.13 18.88 -22.09
N ARG A 131 -23.11 18.71 -22.96
CA ARG A 131 -22.94 18.06 -24.28
C ARG A 131 -22.28 19.02 -25.27
N LEU A 132 -21.08 19.48 -24.95
CA LEU A 132 -20.37 20.51 -25.71
C LEU A 132 -20.08 20.08 -27.15
N ASN A 133 -19.80 18.79 -27.37
CA ASN A 133 -19.64 18.18 -28.69
C ASN A 133 -20.91 18.20 -29.57
N GLN A 134 -22.09 18.51 -29.01
CA GLN A 134 -23.33 18.71 -29.74
C GLN A 134 -23.60 20.20 -30.03
N SER A 135 -22.72 21.10 -29.59
CA SER A 135 -22.88 22.53 -29.79
C SER A 135 -22.57 22.90 -31.23
N HIS A 136 -23.29 23.87 -31.77
CA HIS A 136 -23.07 24.35 -33.13
C HIS A 136 -21.68 24.97 -33.26
N GLY A 137 -20.89 24.53 -34.25
CA GLY A 137 -19.52 25.02 -34.46
C GLY A 137 -18.48 24.44 -33.52
N TRP A 138 -18.79 23.37 -32.78
CA TRP A 138 -17.78 22.59 -32.06
C TRP A 138 -16.93 21.82 -33.07
N LEU A 139 -15.61 22.01 -33.02
CA LEU A 139 -14.66 21.36 -33.91
C LEU A 139 -14.45 19.89 -33.49
N ASN A 140 -14.12 19.03 -34.46
CA ASN A 140 -13.68 17.66 -34.17
C ASN A 140 -12.37 17.68 -33.39
N ASP A 141 -12.19 16.71 -32.49
CA ASP A 141 -10.94 16.57 -31.74
C ASP A 141 -9.77 16.23 -32.68
N GLU A 142 -8.63 16.87 -32.42
CA GLU A 142 -7.35 16.58 -33.08
C GLU A 142 -6.65 15.37 -32.44
N ALA A 143 -5.54 14.92 -33.04
CA ALA A 143 -4.70 13.87 -32.47
C ALA A 143 -4.30 14.22 -31.03
N LEU A 144 -4.19 13.18 -30.17
CA LEU A 144 -3.89 13.31 -28.73
C LEU A 144 -4.99 13.98 -27.89
N ALA A 145 -6.26 13.89 -28.31
CA ALA A 145 -7.42 14.39 -27.56
C ALA A 145 -7.32 15.91 -27.24
N ARG A 146 -7.09 16.71 -28.29
CA ARG A 146 -7.00 18.19 -28.20
C ARG A 146 -8.13 18.83 -28.99
N ASN A 147 -8.70 19.92 -28.48
CA ASN A 147 -9.80 20.62 -29.16
C ASN A 147 -9.58 22.15 -29.19
N LYS A 148 -9.74 22.74 -30.38
CA LYS A 148 -9.53 24.18 -30.64
C LYS A 148 -10.83 24.99 -30.78
N SER A 149 -11.94 24.53 -30.17
CA SER A 149 -13.24 25.23 -30.18
C SER A 149 -13.27 26.50 -29.32
N VAL A 150 -12.32 27.41 -29.54
CA VAL A 150 -12.13 28.68 -28.83
C VAL A 150 -13.33 29.62 -29.00
N ASP A 151 -14.09 29.46 -30.10
CA ASP A 151 -15.30 30.23 -30.37
C ASP A 151 -16.48 29.86 -29.46
N ILE A 152 -16.42 28.72 -28.78
CA ILE A 152 -17.44 28.26 -27.83
C ILE A 152 -16.92 28.39 -26.39
N LEU A 153 -15.70 27.88 -26.13
CA LEU A 153 -15.03 27.99 -24.83
C LEU A 153 -13.70 28.72 -24.98
N PRO A 154 -13.68 30.06 -24.86
CA PRO A 154 -12.43 30.83 -24.94
C PRO A 154 -11.51 30.53 -23.76
N GLY A 155 -10.21 30.85 -23.88
CA GLY A 155 -9.21 30.61 -22.81
C GLY A 155 -9.63 31.19 -21.45
N LYS A 156 -10.17 32.41 -21.42
CA LYS A 156 -10.73 33.03 -20.20
C LYS A 156 -11.85 32.22 -19.55
N ALA A 157 -12.69 31.55 -20.35
CA ALA A 157 -13.74 30.69 -19.81
C ALA A 157 -13.15 29.42 -19.19
N ILE A 158 -12.10 28.85 -19.80
CA ILE A 158 -11.36 27.70 -19.24
C ILE A 158 -10.67 28.07 -17.92
N GLU A 159 -10.08 29.26 -17.84
CA GLU A 159 -9.48 29.79 -16.60
C GLU A 159 -10.51 29.88 -15.46
N GLU A 160 -11.68 30.45 -15.72
CA GLU A 160 -12.76 30.52 -14.73
C GLU A 160 -13.28 29.12 -14.32
N ILE A 161 -13.40 28.21 -15.29
CA ILE A 161 -13.75 26.80 -15.04
C ILE A 161 -12.71 26.15 -14.12
N ARG A 162 -11.42 26.43 -14.30
CA ARG A 162 -10.36 25.93 -13.42
C ARG A 162 -10.43 26.54 -12.03
N HIS A 163 -10.68 27.84 -11.90
CA HIS A 163 -10.87 28.46 -10.57
C HIS A 163 -12.00 27.81 -9.79
N GLN A 164 -13.14 27.59 -10.44
CA GLN A 164 -14.28 26.91 -9.80
C GLN A 164 -13.97 25.45 -9.49
N ALA A 165 -13.29 24.73 -10.39
CA ALA A 165 -12.92 23.34 -10.17
C ALA A 165 -11.95 23.17 -8.99
N ARG A 166 -10.99 24.10 -8.85
CA ARG A 166 -10.08 24.18 -7.70
C ARG A 166 -10.86 24.35 -6.40
N ASP A 167 -11.76 25.32 -6.34
CA ASP A 167 -12.54 25.59 -5.12
C ASP A 167 -13.42 24.40 -4.76
N SER A 168 -14.10 23.80 -5.74
CA SER A 168 -14.88 22.58 -5.54
C SER A 168 -14.04 21.42 -5.00
N LEU A 169 -12.82 21.23 -5.52
CA LEU A 169 -11.90 20.20 -5.04
C LEU A 169 -11.45 20.48 -3.61
N LEU A 170 -11.07 21.72 -3.29
CA LEU A 170 -10.69 22.12 -1.93
C LEU A 170 -11.83 21.89 -0.95
N LEU A 171 -13.06 22.29 -1.28
CA LEU A 171 -14.24 22.07 -0.44
C LEU A 171 -14.47 20.58 -0.18
N SER A 172 -14.38 19.73 -1.21
CA SER A 172 -14.47 18.26 -1.10
C SER A 172 -13.40 17.70 -0.16
N LEU A 173 -12.14 18.16 -0.28
CA LEU A 173 -11.03 17.69 0.54
C LEU A 173 -11.15 18.17 1.99
N ILE A 174 -11.46 19.45 2.22
CA ILE A 174 -11.65 20.05 3.56
C ILE A 174 -12.71 19.27 4.35
N ALA A 175 -13.82 18.91 3.72
CA ALA A 175 -14.89 18.12 4.35
C ALA A 175 -14.39 16.75 4.88
N LYS A 176 -13.34 16.18 4.28
CA LYS A 176 -12.76 14.88 4.63
C LYS A 176 -11.64 14.99 5.68
N VAL A 177 -11.13 16.19 5.97
CA VAL A 177 -10.02 16.38 6.91
C VAL A 177 -10.45 16.05 8.34
N GLN A 178 -9.61 15.27 9.03
CA GLN A 178 -9.77 14.92 10.45
C GLN A 178 -8.79 15.68 11.34
N ASN A 179 -7.59 16.00 10.82
CA ASN A 179 -6.58 16.72 11.58
C ASN A 179 -6.81 18.23 11.51
N LYS A 180 -7.13 18.83 12.67
CA LYS A 180 -7.34 20.27 12.84
C LYS A 180 -6.13 21.09 12.39
N ASP A 181 -4.92 20.61 12.65
CA ASP A 181 -3.68 21.35 12.36
C ASP A 181 -3.47 21.53 10.86
N ASN A 182 -3.89 20.55 10.04
CA ASN A 182 -3.81 20.68 8.59
C ASN A 182 -4.67 21.83 8.07
N LEU A 183 -5.86 22.04 8.64
CA LEU A 183 -6.74 23.15 8.27
C LEU A 183 -6.20 24.50 8.78
N LEU A 184 -5.64 24.53 9.99
CA LEU A 184 -4.99 25.73 10.53
C LEU A 184 -3.77 26.14 9.70
N ASN A 185 -2.99 25.17 9.21
CA ASN A 185 -1.85 25.44 8.35
C ASN A 185 -2.27 26.08 7.00
N ILE A 186 -3.42 25.67 6.46
CA ILE A 186 -3.99 26.29 5.25
C ILE A 186 -4.42 27.73 5.52
N LEU A 187 -5.15 27.96 6.62
CA LEU A 187 -5.64 29.30 6.98
C LEU A 187 -4.49 30.27 7.32
N ASN A 188 -3.42 29.76 7.93
CA ASN A 188 -2.26 30.54 8.36
C ASN A 188 -1.17 30.68 7.29
N ALA A 189 -1.39 30.17 6.07
CA ALA A 189 -0.45 30.32 4.97
C ALA A 189 -0.23 31.80 4.65
N LYS A 190 1.04 32.20 4.50
CA LYS A 190 1.45 33.59 4.25
C LYS A 190 1.74 33.88 2.78
N ASP A 191 1.94 32.83 2.00
CA ASP A 191 2.33 32.87 0.60
C ASP A 191 1.80 31.63 -0.14
N GLU A 192 1.94 31.64 -1.46
CA GLU A 192 1.50 30.56 -2.34
C GLU A 192 2.23 29.24 -2.06
N GLU A 193 3.54 29.29 -1.79
CA GLU A 193 4.34 28.09 -1.50
C GLU A 193 3.92 27.42 -0.19
N GLY A 194 3.70 28.21 0.86
CA GLY A 194 3.16 27.75 2.14
C GLY A 194 1.75 27.19 1.99
N LEU A 195 0.91 27.82 1.17
CA LEU A 195 -0.43 27.33 0.87
C LEU A 195 -0.39 25.99 0.13
N GLN A 196 0.49 25.83 -0.87
CA GLN A 196 0.67 24.57 -1.59
C GLN A 196 1.14 23.44 -0.66
N ARG A 197 2.14 23.69 0.20
CA ARG A 197 2.59 22.72 1.21
C ARG A 197 1.48 22.33 2.17
N ALA A 198 0.69 23.29 2.63
CA ALA A 198 -0.44 23.02 3.53
C ALA A 198 -1.58 22.27 2.82
N ALA A 199 -1.86 22.57 1.55
CA ALA A 199 -2.87 21.89 0.76
C ALA A 199 -2.48 20.44 0.45
N GLN A 200 -1.20 20.16 0.19
CA GLN A 200 -0.71 18.79 0.02
C GLN A 200 -0.95 17.93 1.28
N ALA A 201 -0.88 18.52 2.48
CA ALA A 201 -1.20 17.82 3.73
C ALA A 201 -2.67 17.41 3.87
N ILE A 202 -3.57 17.96 3.05
CA ILE A 202 -4.98 17.52 2.94
C ILE A 202 -5.23 16.69 1.67
N ASN A 203 -4.17 16.13 1.07
CA ASN A 203 -4.19 15.35 -0.17
C ASN A 203 -4.59 16.15 -1.42
N TYR A 204 -4.33 17.46 -1.45
CA TYR A 204 -4.41 18.22 -2.69
C TYR A 204 -3.29 17.75 -3.65
N PRO A 205 -3.60 17.36 -4.89
CA PRO A 205 -2.63 16.71 -5.75
C PRO A 205 -1.56 17.68 -6.24
N GLU A 206 -0.31 17.22 -6.24
CA GLU A 206 0.85 17.99 -6.68
C GLU A 206 0.69 18.51 -8.11
N SER A 207 0.09 17.71 -8.99
CA SER A 207 -0.19 18.09 -10.37
C SER A 207 -1.16 19.26 -10.50
N ALA A 208 -2.02 19.50 -9.49
CA ALA A 208 -2.95 20.62 -9.45
C ALA A 208 -2.42 21.82 -8.65
N CYS A 209 -1.34 21.67 -7.86
CA CYS A 209 -0.75 22.75 -7.05
C CYS A 209 -0.47 24.04 -7.84
N PRO A 210 0.01 24.01 -9.11
CA PRO A 210 0.21 25.23 -9.89
C PRO A 210 -1.05 26.08 -10.13
N PHE A 211 -2.24 25.52 -9.92
CA PHE A 211 -3.52 26.21 -10.08
C PHE A 211 -4.11 26.70 -8.75
N LEU A 212 -3.42 26.45 -7.64
CA LEU A 212 -3.81 26.93 -6.32
C LEU A 212 -3.43 28.40 -6.17
N THR A 213 -4.40 29.30 -6.09
CA THR A 213 -4.12 30.74 -5.97
C THR A 213 -4.14 31.19 -4.52
N TYR A 214 -3.22 32.08 -4.17
CA TYR A 214 -3.23 32.82 -2.92
C TYR A 214 -3.68 34.28 -3.17
N PRO A 215 -4.60 34.85 -2.36
CA PRO A 215 -5.32 34.22 -1.25
C PRO A 215 -6.41 33.24 -1.72
N LEU A 216 -6.83 32.35 -0.81
CA LEU A 216 -7.99 31.47 -1.02
C LEU A 216 -9.29 32.27 -1.14
N SER A 217 -10.29 31.71 -1.81
CA SER A 217 -11.62 32.31 -1.90
C SER A 217 -12.33 32.32 -0.55
N ASP A 218 -13.22 33.29 -0.36
CA ASP A 218 -14.02 33.44 0.87
C ASP A 218 -14.84 32.18 1.18
N SER A 219 -15.35 31.51 0.14
CA SER A 219 -16.10 30.25 0.29
C SER A 219 -15.25 29.14 0.90
N VAL A 220 -13.99 29.00 0.45
CA VAL A 220 -13.05 28.02 1.01
C VAL A 220 -12.68 28.39 2.45
N ASN A 221 -12.39 29.66 2.73
CA ASN A 221 -12.10 30.14 4.08
C ASN A 221 -13.26 29.90 5.06
N GLN A 222 -14.50 30.14 4.63
CA GLN A 222 -15.69 29.88 5.41
C GLN A 222 -15.84 28.37 5.70
N ALA A 223 -15.65 27.52 4.69
CA ALA A 223 -15.74 26.07 4.85
C ALA A 223 -14.67 25.53 5.82
N ILE A 224 -13.45 26.07 5.78
CA ILE A 224 -12.39 25.74 6.75
C ILE A 224 -12.85 26.07 8.18
N ASN A 225 -13.39 27.27 8.41
CA ASN A 225 -13.83 27.68 9.73
C ASN A 225 -15.00 26.84 10.26
N VAL A 226 -15.99 26.52 9.41
CA VAL A 226 -17.09 25.61 9.77
C VAL A 226 -16.53 24.23 10.14
N ARG A 227 -15.63 23.68 9.34
CA ARG A 227 -15.02 22.37 9.61
C ARG A 227 -14.20 22.36 10.90
N LEU A 228 -13.50 23.44 11.22
CA LEU A 228 -12.76 23.57 12.48
C LEU A 228 -13.69 23.54 13.70
N GLN A 229 -14.89 24.15 13.60
CA GLN A 229 -15.91 24.08 14.65
C GLN A 229 -16.47 22.65 14.80
N ASP A 230 -16.74 21.98 13.68
CA ASP A 230 -17.21 20.59 13.69
C ASP A 230 -16.18 19.65 14.35
N LEU A 231 -14.90 19.77 14.00
CA LEU A 231 -13.83 18.97 14.59
C LEU A 231 -13.67 19.24 16.09
N ALA A 232 -13.81 20.50 16.52
CA ALA A 232 -13.81 20.84 17.94
C ALA A 232 -14.97 20.14 18.67
N LEU A 233 -16.17 20.16 18.09
CA LEU A 233 -17.35 19.49 18.66
C LEU A 233 -17.17 17.96 18.70
N ILE A 234 -16.62 17.36 17.65
CA ILE A 234 -16.32 15.92 17.61
C ILE A 234 -15.31 15.55 18.71
N SER A 235 -14.26 16.34 18.89
CA SER A 235 -13.26 16.09 19.94
C SER A 235 -13.84 16.22 21.35
N LEU A 236 -14.72 17.21 21.57
CA LEU A 236 -15.41 17.42 22.83
C LEU A 236 -16.36 16.25 23.14
N ARG A 237 -17.09 15.76 22.13
CA ARG A 237 -17.97 14.59 22.25
C ARG A 237 -17.18 13.32 22.58
N ALA A 238 -16.03 13.11 21.91
CA ALA A 238 -15.17 11.97 22.19
C ALA A 238 -14.63 12.02 23.63
N ALA A 239 -14.18 13.18 24.09
CA ALA A 239 -13.72 13.39 25.47
C ALA A 239 -14.84 13.17 26.49
N SER A 240 -16.05 13.65 26.22
CA SER A 240 -17.24 13.43 27.06
C SER A 240 -17.65 11.97 27.13
N ASN A 241 -17.65 11.25 26.00
CA ASN A 241 -17.94 9.82 25.99
C ASN A 241 -16.87 9.02 26.75
N HIS A 242 -15.60 9.40 26.65
CA HIS A 242 -14.54 8.85 27.48
C HIS A 242 -14.81 9.13 28.96
N ALA A 243 -15.12 10.37 29.34
CA ALA A 243 -15.43 10.72 30.73
C ALA A 243 -16.60 9.89 31.29
N LYS A 244 -17.69 9.73 30.55
CA LYS A 244 -18.86 8.92 30.97
C LYS A 244 -18.55 7.45 31.21
N GLN A 245 -17.50 6.90 30.58
CA GLN A 245 -17.06 5.53 30.84
C GLN A 245 -16.41 5.36 32.24
N HIS A 246 -16.08 6.46 32.91
CA HIS A 246 -15.55 6.46 34.28
C HIS A 246 -16.64 6.55 35.36
N ILE A 247 -17.93 6.49 35.00
CA ILE A 247 -19.01 6.53 36.00
C ILE A 247 -19.09 5.20 36.77
N HIS A 248 -19.11 5.26 38.10
CA HIS A 248 -19.15 4.13 39.06
C HIS A 248 -20.50 3.38 39.10
N ASN A 249 -21.23 3.38 37.99
CA ASN A 249 -22.43 2.59 37.76
C ASN A 249 -22.70 2.49 36.24
N ALA A 250 -22.53 1.30 35.67
CA ALA A 250 -22.67 1.09 34.23
C ALA A 250 -24.09 1.40 33.69
N ALA A 251 -25.15 1.27 34.50
CA ALA A 251 -26.50 1.64 34.08
C ALA A 251 -26.66 3.16 33.97
N VAL A 252 -26.14 3.92 34.94
CA VAL A 252 -26.10 5.39 34.88
C VAL A 252 -25.25 5.86 33.69
N ALA A 253 -24.09 5.26 33.47
CA ALA A 253 -23.23 5.56 32.33
C ALA A 253 -23.99 5.40 30.99
N ARG A 254 -24.70 4.27 30.81
CA ARG A 254 -25.51 4.01 29.61
C ARG A 254 -26.63 5.03 29.42
N ILE A 255 -27.32 5.42 30.49
CA ILE A 255 -28.38 6.43 30.44
C ILE A 255 -27.81 7.76 29.95
N LEU A 256 -26.70 8.23 30.55
CA LEU A 256 -26.11 9.53 30.20
C LEU A 256 -25.42 9.53 28.81
N VAL A 257 -24.95 8.38 28.34
CA VAL A 257 -24.46 8.23 26.95
C VAL A 257 -25.62 8.25 25.96
N GLY A 258 -26.75 7.59 26.27
CA GLY A 258 -27.91 7.48 25.39
C GLY A 258 -28.94 8.61 25.50
N PHE A 259 -28.72 9.61 26.37
CA PHE A 259 -29.67 10.68 26.62
C PHE A 259 -29.80 11.62 25.42
N THR A 260 -31.02 12.08 25.14
CA THR A 260 -31.33 13.05 24.07
C THR A 260 -32.08 14.24 24.67
N PRO A 261 -31.60 15.49 24.51
CA PRO A 261 -30.40 15.92 23.77
C PRO A 261 -29.09 15.42 24.43
N GLU A 262 -28.03 15.31 23.63
CA GLU A 262 -26.74 14.76 24.09
C GLU A 262 -26.17 15.57 25.27
N ILE A 263 -25.85 14.88 26.37
CA ILE A 263 -25.20 15.48 27.55
C ILE A 263 -23.69 15.51 27.34
N VAL A 264 -23.03 16.63 27.60
CA VAL A 264 -21.56 16.73 27.55
C VAL A 264 -21.04 16.82 28.98
N LEU A 265 -20.19 15.87 29.40
CA LEU A 265 -19.59 15.84 30.73
C LEU A 265 -18.07 15.92 30.67
N THR A 266 -17.49 16.62 31.63
CA THR A 266 -16.06 16.61 31.92
C THR A 266 -15.72 15.51 32.94
N LEU A 267 -14.44 15.18 33.10
CA LEU A 267 -14.01 14.24 34.15
C LEU A 267 -14.35 14.76 35.55
N GLU A 268 -14.19 16.06 35.81
CA GLU A 268 -14.53 16.67 37.11
C GLU A 268 -16.03 16.51 37.45
N GLN A 269 -16.92 16.67 36.47
CA GLN A 269 -18.35 16.44 36.66
C GLN A 269 -18.66 14.96 36.90
N VAL A 270 -17.92 14.05 36.24
CA VAL A 270 -18.05 12.60 36.48
C VAL A 270 -17.56 12.24 37.88
N ASP A 271 -16.51 12.86 38.40
CA ASP A 271 -16.04 12.65 39.77
C ASP A 271 -17.10 13.06 40.81
N LEU A 272 -17.80 14.18 40.57
CA LEU A 272 -18.93 14.60 41.41
C LEU A 272 -20.11 13.61 41.34
N ILE A 273 -20.42 13.09 40.14
CA ILE A 273 -21.43 12.02 39.98
C ILE A 273 -21.01 10.76 40.76
N ASN A 274 -19.75 10.36 40.64
CA ASN A 274 -19.20 9.19 41.33
C ASN A 274 -19.25 9.37 42.84
N GLN A 275 -18.91 10.55 43.35
CA GLN A 275 -19.02 10.87 44.77
C GLN A 275 -20.46 10.66 45.28
N GLU A 276 -21.46 11.14 44.55
CA GLU A 276 -22.87 10.98 44.93
C GLU A 276 -23.31 9.51 44.87
N LEU A 277 -22.94 8.79 43.81
CA LEU A 277 -23.26 7.36 43.67
C LEU A 277 -22.62 6.55 44.81
N ASP A 278 -21.34 6.74 45.05
CA ASP A 278 -20.54 5.98 46.01
C ASP A 278 -20.98 6.22 47.46
N GLN A 279 -21.27 7.48 47.83
CA GLN A 279 -21.74 7.82 49.17
C GLN A 279 -23.10 7.19 49.48
N ASN A 280 -24.05 7.27 48.54
CA ASN A 280 -25.37 6.67 48.70
C ASN A 280 -25.35 5.15 48.59
N ALA A 281 -24.38 4.59 47.85
CA ALA A 281 -24.15 3.15 47.80
C ALA A 281 -23.72 2.60 49.16
N LEU A 282 -22.76 3.25 49.81
CA LEU A 282 -22.24 2.80 51.11
C LEU A 282 -23.20 3.06 52.26
N LYS A 283 -23.93 4.18 52.20
CA LYS A 283 -24.89 4.54 53.25
C LYS A 283 -26.01 3.49 53.31
N ASN A 284 -26.18 2.89 54.50
CA ASN A 284 -27.20 1.88 54.77
C ASN A 284 -27.24 0.75 53.71
N TYR A 285 -26.09 0.36 53.16
CA TYR A 285 -25.98 -0.66 52.10
C TYR A 285 -26.89 -0.40 50.89
N GLY A 286 -27.00 0.85 50.44
CA GLY A 286 -27.75 1.21 49.23
C GLY A 286 -29.27 1.29 49.43
N SER A 287 -29.76 1.36 50.67
CA SER A 287 -31.20 1.55 50.93
C SER A 287 -31.77 2.81 50.30
N ASP A 288 -30.94 3.82 50.11
CA ASP A 288 -31.34 5.12 49.55
C ASP A 288 -31.79 4.99 48.08
N PHE A 289 -31.33 3.97 47.35
CA PHE A 289 -31.81 3.67 46.00
C PHE A 289 -33.18 2.97 45.96
N HIS A 290 -33.69 2.50 47.11
CA HIS A 290 -34.99 1.82 47.21
C HIS A 290 -36.13 2.76 47.61
N SER A 291 -35.81 3.88 48.27
CA SER A 291 -36.78 4.91 48.61
C SER A 291 -36.93 5.90 47.45
N CYS A 292 -38.16 6.11 46.97
CA CYS A 292 -38.40 7.00 45.82
C CYS A 292 -37.92 8.43 46.08
N SER A 293 -38.15 8.97 47.28
CA SER A 293 -37.73 10.33 47.63
C SER A 293 -36.21 10.49 47.68
N LEU A 294 -35.51 9.49 48.23
CA LEU A 294 -34.05 9.50 48.34
C LEU A 294 -33.40 9.24 46.97
N TYR A 295 -33.93 8.29 46.21
CA TYR A 295 -33.49 8.02 44.84
C TYR A 295 -33.66 9.26 43.94
N LYS A 296 -34.79 9.96 44.04
CA LYS A 296 -34.98 11.24 43.34
C LYS A 296 -33.89 12.25 43.73
N GLY A 297 -33.55 12.35 45.02
CA GLY A 297 -32.45 13.21 45.48
C GLY A 297 -31.11 12.89 44.82
N ILE A 298 -30.78 11.60 44.65
CA ILE A 298 -29.59 11.16 43.92
C ILE A 298 -29.67 11.59 42.44
N VAL A 299 -30.81 11.35 41.79
CA VAL A 299 -31.03 11.75 40.38
C VAL A 299 -30.94 13.27 40.21
N ASP A 300 -31.45 14.05 41.16
CA ASP A 300 -31.35 15.52 41.16
C ASP A 300 -29.88 15.96 41.20
N LYS A 301 -29.04 15.32 42.02
CA LYS A 301 -27.59 15.60 42.08
C LYS A 301 -26.84 15.24 40.82
N ILE A 302 -27.21 14.14 40.16
CA ILE A 302 -26.66 13.80 38.84
C ILE A 302 -27.10 14.82 37.79
N LYS A 303 -28.37 15.26 37.83
CA LYS A 303 -28.93 16.28 36.92
C LYS A 303 -28.18 17.60 37.01
N GLU A 304 -27.80 18.04 38.22
CA GLU A 304 -27.01 19.26 38.44
C GLU A 304 -25.70 19.26 37.63
N GLN A 305 -25.10 18.08 37.39
CA GLN A 305 -23.86 17.95 36.61
C GLN A 305 -24.10 17.89 35.09
N CYS A 306 -25.32 17.60 34.65
CA CYS A 306 -25.66 17.37 33.24
C CYS A 306 -26.04 18.64 32.46
N GLY A 307 -26.02 19.80 33.10
CA GLY A 307 -26.41 21.08 32.50
C GLY A 307 -27.92 21.21 32.28
N SER A 308 -28.32 21.98 31.27
CA SER A 308 -29.74 22.28 31.00
C SER A 308 -30.43 21.11 30.29
N VAL A 309 -31.14 20.27 31.04
CA VAL A 309 -31.93 19.14 30.54
C VAL A 309 -33.41 19.29 30.89
N HIS A 310 -34.30 18.73 30.07
CA HIS A 310 -35.74 18.74 30.36
C HIS A 310 -36.06 17.82 31.54
N GLU A 311 -36.53 18.37 32.66
CA GLU A 311 -36.63 17.66 33.93
C GLU A 311 -37.42 16.36 33.84
N GLY A 312 -38.62 16.39 33.26
CA GLY A 312 -39.46 15.19 33.17
C GLY A 312 -38.86 14.09 32.29
N GLN A 313 -38.12 14.44 31.23
CA GLN A 313 -37.45 13.45 30.38
C GLN A 313 -36.24 12.85 31.09
N PHE A 314 -35.54 13.68 31.89
CA PHE A 314 -34.43 13.23 32.71
C PHE A 314 -34.89 12.24 33.78
N TYR A 315 -35.96 12.54 34.54
CA TYR A 315 -36.50 11.61 35.54
C TYR A 315 -36.96 10.30 34.90
N GLU A 316 -37.67 10.36 33.77
CA GLU A 316 -38.08 9.17 33.04
C GLU A 316 -36.90 8.29 32.61
N ALA A 317 -35.80 8.90 32.15
CA ALA A 317 -34.60 8.18 31.75
C ALA A 317 -33.92 7.44 32.92
N PHE A 318 -34.18 7.86 34.16
CA PHE A 318 -33.73 7.20 35.39
C PHE A 318 -34.81 6.31 36.04
N GLY A 319 -35.93 6.04 35.36
CA GLY A 319 -36.98 5.14 35.84
C GLY A 319 -37.95 5.75 36.85
N LEU A 320 -38.05 7.08 36.92
CA LEU A 320 -39.05 7.82 37.67
C LEU A 320 -40.20 8.28 36.76
N GLU A 321 -41.32 8.71 37.35
CA GLU A 321 -42.36 9.46 36.63
C GLU A 321 -41.89 10.90 36.29
N GLN A 322 -42.61 11.60 35.42
CA GLN A 322 -42.19 12.93 34.92
C GLN A 322 -42.05 14.00 36.01
N ASP A 323 -42.75 13.85 37.13
CA ASP A 323 -42.65 14.75 38.28
C ASP A 323 -41.62 14.27 39.32
N GLY A 324 -41.04 13.08 39.11
CA GLY A 324 -40.08 12.43 40.00
C GLY A 324 -40.68 11.90 41.31
N THR A 325 -42.01 11.94 41.49
CA THR A 325 -42.65 11.61 42.78
C THR A 325 -42.83 10.11 43.02
N ALA A 326 -42.85 9.31 41.95
CA ALA A 326 -43.01 7.87 41.99
C ALA A 326 -42.06 7.14 41.02
N PHE A 327 -41.86 5.84 41.26
CA PHE A 327 -41.13 4.98 40.33
C PHE A 327 -42.03 4.57 39.16
N LYS A 328 -41.48 4.65 37.94
CA LYS A 328 -42.15 4.16 36.74
C LYS A 328 -42.29 2.63 36.80
N GLN A 329 -43.45 2.12 36.40
CA GLN A 329 -43.72 0.67 36.33
C GLN A 329 -43.74 0.18 34.88
N PRO A 330 -43.02 -0.90 34.53
CA PRO A 330 -42.09 -1.66 35.37
C PRO A 330 -40.77 -0.91 35.61
N SER A 331 -40.19 -1.04 36.81
CA SER A 331 -39.00 -0.27 37.23
C SER A 331 -37.65 -0.79 36.71
N LEU A 332 -37.62 -1.33 35.49
CA LEU A 332 -36.45 -2.02 34.91
C LEU A 332 -35.16 -1.19 34.91
N ILE A 333 -35.26 0.12 34.63
CA ILE A 333 -34.12 1.03 34.60
C ILE A 333 -33.54 1.20 36.01
N LYS A 334 -34.41 1.52 36.98
CA LYS A 334 -34.03 1.71 38.38
C LYS A 334 -33.50 0.42 38.99
N ASP A 335 -34.09 -0.72 38.66
CA ASP A 335 -33.63 -2.03 39.11
C ASP A 335 -32.25 -2.39 38.53
N ALA A 336 -31.95 -1.99 37.29
CA ALA A 336 -30.62 -2.14 36.71
C ALA A 336 -29.57 -1.27 37.43
N ILE A 337 -29.92 -0.03 37.79
CA ILE A 337 -29.05 0.86 38.57
C ILE A 337 -28.77 0.25 39.95
N VAL A 338 -29.82 -0.22 40.64
CA VAL A 338 -29.69 -0.88 41.95
C VAL A 338 -28.86 -2.16 41.86
N ALA A 339 -29.08 -2.99 40.85
CA ALA A 339 -28.30 -4.22 40.69
C ALA A 339 -26.81 -3.92 40.52
N GLN A 340 -26.44 -2.94 39.70
CA GLN A 340 -25.03 -2.53 39.57
C GLN A 340 -24.46 -1.97 40.87
N ASN A 341 -25.25 -1.19 41.61
CA ASN A 341 -24.87 -0.72 42.94
C ASN A 341 -24.60 -1.87 43.92
N ASP A 342 -25.48 -2.87 43.94
CA ASP A 342 -25.36 -4.06 44.78
C ASP A 342 -24.15 -4.93 44.42
N PHE A 343 -23.76 -4.95 43.14
CA PHE A 343 -22.53 -5.60 42.68
C PHE A 343 -21.28 -4.82 43.08
N ASN A 344 -21.38 -3.49 43.18
CA ASN A 344 -20.29 -2.59 43.59
C ASN A 344 -20.05 -2.54 45.11
N GLN A 345 -20.99 -2.98 45.96
CA GLN A 345 -20.90 -2.87 47.43
C GLN A 345 -19.55 -3.31 48.02
N TYR A 346 -19.06 -4.51 47.66
CA TYR A 346 -17.79 -5.02 48.19
C TYR A 346 -16.57 -4.28 47.63
N LEU A 347 -16.63 -3.90 46.35
CA LEU A 347 -15.59 -3.11 45.69
C LEU A 347 -15.47 -1.74 46.36
N LEU A 348 -16.59 -1.03 46.55
CA LEU A 348 -16.65 0.27 47.23
C LEU A 348 -16.18 0.18 48.68
N SER A 349 -16.67 -0.81 49.44
CA SER A 349 -16.26 -1.01 50.82
C SER A 349 -14.74 -1.15 50.93
N ARG A 350 -14.11 -1.91 50.02
CA ARG A 350 -12.66 -2.03 49.98
C ARG A 350 -11.98 -0.74 49.50
N TYR A 351 -12.50 -0.11 48.45
CA TYR A 351 -11.98 1.12 47.86
C TYR A 351 -11.83 2.25 48.89
N PHE A 352 -12.85 2.47 49.73
CA PHE A 352 -12.80 3.50 50.78
C PHE A 352 -11.94 3.13 51.99
N LEU A 353 -11.72 1.83 52.24
CA LEU A 353 -10.80 1.37 53.30
C LEU A 353 -9.32 1.53 52.91
N ILE A 354 -9.02 1.58 51.61
CA ILE A 354 -7.66 1.74 51.13
C ILE A 354 -7.22 3.19 51.32
N LYS A 355 -6.25 3.36 52.22
CA LYS A 355 -5.48 4.61 52.32
C LYS A 355 -4.27 4.48 51.39
N PRO A 356 -4.14 5.35 50.38
CA PRO A 356 -3.00 5.33 49.47
C PRO A 356 -1.73 5.78 50.21
N GLN A 357 -1.06 4.83 50.86
CA GLN A 357 0.12 5.08 51.68
C GLN A 357 1.38 4.48 51.04
N ASP A 358 1.20 3.48 50.19
CA ASP A 358 2.25 2.75 49.51
C ASP A 358 1.86 2.41 48.06
N ALA A 359 2.81 1.86 47.31
CA ALA A 359 2.59 1.52 45.91
C ALA A 359 1.47 0.48 45.69
N GLN A 360 1.27 -0.44 46.63
CA GLN A 360 0.29 -1.52 46.49
C GLN A 360 -1.12 -1.03 46.76
N SER A 361 -1.30 -0.20 47.77
CA SER A 361 -2.57 0.45 48.11
C SER A 361 -3.04 1.37 46.98
N GLU A 362 -2.15 2.16 46.37
CA GLU A 362 -2.49 2.98 45.19
C GLU A 362 -2.89 2.12 43.98
N GLN A 363 -2.14 1.06 43.69
CA GLN A 363 -2.49 0.12 42.61
C GLN A 363 -3.83 -0.57 42.84
N GLU A 364 -4.07 -1.03 44.08
CA GLU A 364 -5.33 -1.67 44.45
C GLU A 364 -6.48 -0.68 44.25
N LYS A 365 -6.31 0.57 44.70
CA LYS A 365 -7.32 1.61 44.58
C LYS A 365 -7.66 1.92 43.12
N ARG A 366 -6.64 2.15 42.27
CA ARG A 366 -6.80 2.39 40.83
C ARG A 366 -7.41 1.20 40.09
N LEU A 367 -7.05 -0.03 40.49
CA LEU A 367 -7.65 -1.24 39.91
C LEU A 367 -9.14 -1.34 40.27
N LEU A 368 -9.48 -1.11 41.54
CA LEU A 368 -10.88 -1.16 41.99
C LEU A 368 -11.72 -0.07 41.34
N GLU A 369 -11.18 1.14 41.16
CA GLU A 369 -11.83 2.23 40.43
C GLU A 369 -12.28 1.80 39.03
N ILE A 370 -11.42 1.13 38.26
CA ILE A 370 -11.80 0.56 36.96
C ILE A 370 -12.91 -0.48 37.11
N PHE A 371 -12.85 -1.34 38.12
CA PHE A 371 -13.87 -2.38 38.32
C PHE A 371 -15.24 -1.82 38.76
N LEU A 372 -15.28 -0.63 39.35
CA LEU A 372 -16.53 0.05 39.72
C LEU A 372 -17.33 0.49 38.48
N THR A 373 -16.66 0.79 37.37
CA THR A 373 -17.30 1.27 36.13
C THR A 373 -17.85 0.15 35.24
N LEU A 374 -17.35 -1.08 35.41
CA LEU A 374 -17.74 -2.24 34.59
C LEU A 374 -19.19 -2.65 34.83
N GLU A 375 -19.90 -3.03 33.78
CA GLU A 375 -21.18 -3.73 33.92
C GLU A 375 -20.92 -5.15 34.43
N LYS A 376 -21.48 -5.45 35.60
CA LYS A 376 -21.30 -6.75 36.27
C LYS A 376 -22.60 -7.55 36.28
N GLU A 377 -22.47 -8.86 36.19
CA GLU A 377 -23.58 -9.82 36.34
C GLU A 377 -23.64 -10.39 37.76
N THR A 378 -22.53 -10.33 38.50
CA THR A 378 -22.38 -10.88 39.84
C THR A 378 -21.45 -10.02 40.69
N ARG A 379 -21.52 -10.19 42.01
CA ARG A 379 -20.55 -9.59 42.95
C ARG A 379 -19.15 -10.13 42.70
N LEU A 380 -18.17 -9.25 42.69
CA LEU A 380 -16.75 -9.58 42.62
C LEU A 380 -16.12 -9.43 44.01
N ASP A 381 -15.21 -10.34 44.35
CA ASP A 381 -14.40 -10.24 45.56
C ASP A 381 -13.18 -9.33 45.29
N PRO A 382 -13.11 -8.13 45.89
CA PRO A 382 -12.00 -7.20 45.65
C PRO A 382 -10.64 -7.79 46.04
N VAL A 383 -10.58 -8.61 47.11
CA VAL A 383 -9.34 -9.23 47.59
C VAL A 383 -8.87 -10.25 46.56
N LYS A 384 -9.78 -11.06 46.03
CA LYS A 384 -9.47 -12.01 44.96
C LYS A 384 -8.97 -11.28 43.71
N VAL A 385 -9.67 -10.24 43.24
CA VAL A 385 -9.30 -9.44 42.05
C VAL A 385 -7.87 -8.92 42.19
N PHE A 386 -7.54 -8.25 43.29
CA PHE A 386 -6.20 -7.71 43.49
C PHE A 386 -5.14 -8.82 43.66
N SER A 387 -5.47 -9.92 44.35
CA SER A 387 -4.55 -11.04 44.50
C SER A 387 -4.19 -11.70 43.17
N GLU A 388 -5.16 -11.82 42.24
CA GLU A 388 -4.92 -12.37 40.91
C GLU A 388 -4.18 -11.37 40.01
N PHE A 389 -4.44 -10.07 40.15
CA PHE A 389 -3.65 -9.01 39.48
C PHE A 389 -2.16 -9.11 39.85
N LYS A 390 -1.86 -9.33 41.15
CA LYS A 390 -0.48 -9.50 41.61
C LYS A 390 0.18 -10.75 41.03
N LYS A 391 -0.52 -11.90 41.06
CA LYS A 391 0.01 -13.18 40.59
C LYS A 391 0.13 -13.30 39.06
N ALA A 392 -0.72 -12.63 38.31
CA ALA A 392 -0.78 -12.79 36.86
C ALA A 392 0.44 -12.15 36.18
N GLN A 393 1.20 -12.94 35.43
CA GLN A 393 2.33 -12.43 34.65
C GLN A 393 1.90 -11.79 33.33
N THR A 394 0.73 -12.18 32.81
CA THR A 394 0.16 -11.66 31.56
C THR A 394 -1.25 -11.13 31.76
N TYR A 395 -1.65 -10.19 30.91
CA TYR A 395 -3.02 -9.65 30.90
C TYR A 395 -4.06 -10.75 30.63
N ALA A 396 -3.83 -11.60 29.64
CA ALA A 396 -4.71 -12.76 29.37
C ALA A 396 -4.90 -13.67 30.59
N ALA A 397 -3.81 -14.02 31.30
CA ALA A 397 -3.89 -14.85 32.49
C ALA A 397 -4.67 -14.15 33.61
N PHE A 398 -4.54 -12.83 33.75
CA PHE A 398 -5.34 -12.06 34.70
C PHE A 398 -6.83 -12.16 34.36
N VAL A 399 -7.20 -11.82 33.12
CA VAL A 399 -8.59 -11.81 32.64
C VAL A 399 -9.27 -13.18 32.79
N GLU A 400 -8.57 -14.26 32.44
CA GLU A 400 -9.12 -15.62 32.59
C GLU A 400 -9.37 -16.01 34.05
N ARG A 401 -8.53 -15.57 34.99
CA ARG A 401 -8.67 -15.94 36.42
C ARG A 401 -9.75 -15.16 37.17
N ILE A 402 -10.11 -13.98 36.68
CA ILE A 402 -11.15 -13.12 37.28
C ILE A 402 -12.52 -13.31 36.64
N LYS A 403 -12.61 -14.02 35.50
CA LYS A 403 -13.86 -14.23 34.77
C LYS A 403 -14.85 -15.05 35.63
N PRO A 404 -16.05 -14.53 35.95
CA PRO A 404 -16.97 -15.20 36.88
C PRO A 404 -17.68 -16.42 36.28
N ASN A 405 -17.98 -16.41 34.97
CA ASN A 405 -18.63 -17.51 34.25
C ASN A 405 -18.21 -17.51 32.77
N LYS A 406 -18.49 -18.57 31.98
CA LYS A 406 -18.06 -18.67 30.57
C LYS A 406 -18.67 -17.60 29.65
N THR A 407 -19.87 -17.12 29.97
CA THR A 407 -20.68 -16.19 29.15
C THR A 407 -20.48 -14.71 29.48
N SER A 408 -19.67 -14.40 30.49
CA SER A 408 -19.47 -13.03 30.97
C SER A 408 -18.90 -12.12 29.89
N ASN A 409 -19.47 -10.93 29.77
CA ASN A 409 -18.98 -9.83 28.94
C ASN A 409 -17.78 -9.09 29.54
N LEU A 410 -17.38 -9.41 30.77
CA LEU A 410 -16.30 -8.77 31.52
C LEU A 410 -14.96 -8.73 30.74
N PRO A 411 -14.51 -9.81 30.06
CA PRO A 411 -13.27 -9.76 29.26
C PRO A 411 -13.30 -8.71 28.15
N THR A 412 -14.45 -8.51 27.52
CA THR A 412 -14.60 -7.52 26.45
C THR A 412 -14.56 -6.10 27.01
N GLN A 413 -15.23 -5.85 28.14
CA GLN A 413 -15.22 -4.54 28.79
C GLN A 413 -13.83 -4.18 29.33
N LEU A 414 -13.11 -5.15 29.92
CA LEU A 414 -11.75 -4.94 30.40
C LEU A 414 -10.78 -4.60 29.28
N LYS A 415 -10.92 -5.16 28.07
CA LYS A 415 -10.08 -4.77 26.93
C LYS A 415 -10.17 -3.27 26.60
N THR A 416 -11.32 -2.65 26.87
CA THR A 416 -11.54 -1.22 26.64
C THR A 416 -11.00 -0.37 27.80
N LEU A 417 -11.32 -0.74 29.04
CA LEU A 417 -11.09 0.10 30.23
C LEU A 417 -9.79 -0.22 30.99
N LEU A 418 -9.27 -1.43 30.83
CA LEU A 418 -7.96 -1.88 31.32
C LEU A 418 -7.22 -2.59 30.16
N PRO A 419 -6.83 -1.87 29.10
CA PRO A 419 -6.05 -2.46 28.03
C PRO A 419 -4.72 -3.00 28.57
N ALA A 420 -4.11 -3.96 27.86
CA ALA A 420 -2.87 -4.59 28.29
C ALA A 420 -1.75 -3.57 28.60
N SER A 421 -1.69 -2.46 27.86
CA SER A 421 -0.75 -1.36 28.11
C SER A 421 -0.91 -0.76 29.50
N VAL A 422 -2.15 -0.45 29.91
CA VAL A 422 -2.46 0.10 31.25
C VAL A 422 -2.18 -0.96 32.33
N PHE A 423 -2.51 -2.23 32.09
CA PHE A 423 -2.20 -3.33 33.00
C PHE A 423 -0.69 -3.41 33.29
N TYR A 424 0.16 -3.43 32.26
CA TYR A 424 1.61 -3.50 32.45
C TYR A 424 2.19 -2.21 33.01
N GLN A 425 1.68 -1.04 32.59
CA GLN A 425 2.06 0.25 33.17
C GLN A 425 1.85 0.25 34.69
N MET A 426 0.66 -0.17 35.15
CA MET A 426 0.37 -0.26 36.58
C MET A 426 1.38 -1.16 37.29
N LYS A 427 1.69 -2.34 36.72
CA LYS A 427 2.68 -3.27 37.32
C LYS A 427 4.08 -2.66 37.39
N ASN A 428 4.52 -1.97 36.33
CA ASN A 428 5.83 -1.35 36.26
C ASN A 428 5.96 -0.17 37.23
N GLU A 429 4.92 0.64 37.41
CA GLU A 429 4.92 1.74 38.38
C GLU A 429 5.14 1.25 39.82
N ALA A 430 4.55 0.12 40.22
CA ALA A 430 4.83 -0.43 41.54
C ALA A 430 6.17 -1.13 41.65
N LEU A 431 6.62 -1.78 40.58
CA LEU A 431 7.97 -2.33 40.53
C LEU A 431 8.99 -1.21 40.74
N GLU A 432 8.83 -0.08 40.05
CA GLU A 432 9.71 1.09 40.17
C GLU A 432 9.73 1.65 41.59
N ARG A 433 8.56 1.83 42.20
CA ARG A 433 8.47 2.31 43.59
C ARG A 433 9.10 1.34 44.58
N ASN A 434 8.86 0.03 44.43
CA ASN A 434 9.46 -0.97 45.31
C ASN A 434 10.99 -1.03 45.17
N LEU A 435 11.51 -0.82 43.95
CA LEU A 435 12.95 -0.68 43.70
C LEU A 435 13.54 0.59 44.32
N ARG A 436 12.74 1.65 44.54
CA ARG A 436 13.15 2.90 45.20
C ARG A 436 12.89 2.90 46.73
N SER A 437 12.44 1.79 47.29
CA SER A 437 12.15 1.68 48.73
C SER A 437 13.43 1.68 49.56
N THR A 438 13.38 2.23 50.78
CA THR A 438 14.47 2.12 51.76
C THR A 438 14.45 0.79 52.52
N ASP A 439 13.40 -0.03 52.37
CA ASP A 439 13.31 -1.36 52.97
C ASP A 439 14.01 -2.42 52.11
N SER A 440 15.12 -2.94 52.63
CA SER A 440 15.94 -4.00 52.03
C SER A 440 15.13 -5.24 51.60
N THR A 441 14.06 -5.60 52.34
CA THR A 441 13.24 -6.77 52.01
C THR A 441 12.35 -6.49 50.79
N THR A 442 11.73 -5.31 50.75
CA THR A 442 10.93 -4.83 49.62
C THR A 442 11.77 -4.71 48.35
N VAL A 443 12.97 -4.13 48.44
CA VAL A 443 13.89 -4.02 47.29
C VAL A 443 14.32 -5.41 46.81
N SER A 444 14.70 -6.32 47.71
CA SER A 444 15.10 -7.68 47.33
C SER A 444 13.99 -8.43 46.59
N LYS A 445 12.74 -8.30 47.06
CA LYS A 445 11.58 -8.90 46.39
C LYS A 445 11.34 -8.28 45.01
N ALA A 446 11.46 -6.97 44.88
CA ALA A 446 11.32 -6.27 43.61
C ALA A 446 12.40 -6.69 42.59
N LEU A 447 13.64 -6.92 43.04
CA LEU A 447 14.70 -7.46 42.18
C LEU A 447 14.39 -8.90 41.72
N VAL A 448 13.80 -9.74 42.57
CA VAL A 448 13.33 -11.09 42.17
C VAL A 448 12.19 -11.02 41.16
N ASP A 449 11.23 -10.10 41.35
CA ASP A 449 10.13 -9.89 40.41
C ASP A 449 10.67 -9.39 39.05
N LEU A 450 11.64 -8.47 39.04
CA LEU A 450 12.32 -7.98 37.83
C LEU A 450 13.07 -9.10 37.12
N GLU A 451 13.86 -9.88 37.85
CA GLU A 451 14.57 -11.06 37.34
C GLU A 451 13.62 -12.07 36.69
N GLY A 452 12.46 -12.32 37.31
CA GLY A 452 11.44 -13.20 36.76
C GLY A 452 10.89 -12.72 35.42
N VAL A 453 10.72 -11.40 35.22
CA VAL A 453 10.27 -10.84 33.93
C VAL A 453 11.38 -10.94 32.87
N ILE A 454 12.63 -10.60 33.23
CA ILE A 454 13.78 -10.71 32.33
C ILE A 454 13.95 -12.17 31.89
N HIS A 455 13.92 -13.12 32.82
CA HIS A 455 14.05 -14.54 32.53
C HIS A 455 12.91 -15.07 31.65
N PHE A 456 11.67 -14.63 31.87
CA PHE A 456 10.55 -15.01 31.00
C PHE A 456 10.78 -14.55 29.55
N VAL A 457 11.19 -13.30 29.35
CA VAL A 457 11.48 -12.76 28.01
C VAL A 457 12.70 -13.44 27.40
N HIS A 458 13.75 -13.66 28.18
CA HIS A 458 14.94 -14.38 27.77
C HIS A 458 14.59 -15.77 27.23
N GLN A 459 13.76 -16.55 27.94
CA GLN A 459 13.32 -17.86 27.46
C GLN A 459 12.61 -17.81 26.10
N ASN A 460 11.76 -16.79 25.88
CA ASN A 460 11.08 -16.59 24.60
C ASN A 460 12.07 -16.20 23.49
N ASN A 461 13.03 -15.33 23.81
CA ASN A 461 14.01 -14.83 22.86
C ASN A 461 15.09 -15.87 22.53
N ASP A 462 15.48 -16.73 23.46
CA ASP A 462 16.47 -17.78 23.26
C ASP A 462 16.06 -18.74 22.13
N LEU A 463 14.76 -19.04 22.04
CA LEU A 463 14.18 -19.81 20.94
C LEU A 463 14.32 -19.09 19.59
N ALA A 464 14.19 -17.76 19.57
CA ALA A 464 14.40 -16.94 18.37
C ALA A 464 15.90 -16.92 17.98
N THR A 465 16.80 -16.71 18.94
CA THR A 465 18.26 -16.75 18.74
C THR A 465 18.72 -18.10 18.18
N GLN A 466 18.25 -19.22 18.76
CA GLN A 466 18.60 -20.56 18.29
C GLN A 466 18.12 -20.85 16.86
N THR A 467 17.05 -20.19 16.44
CA THR A 467 16.49 -20.36 15.09
C THR A 467 17.15 -19.42 14.06
N GLN A 468 17.67 -18.26 14.45
CA GLN A 468 18.41 -17.34 13.58
C GLN A 468 19.56 -18.01 12.81
N ASN A 469 20.45 -18.73 13.51
CA ASN A 469 21.59 -19.43 12.90
C ASN A 469 21.16 -20.46 11.84
N ARG A 470 19.95 -21.00 11.97
CA ARG A 470 19.40 -21.97 11.03
C ARG A 470 18.87 -21.31 9.77
N TYR A 471 18.55 -20.02 9.78
CA TYR A 471 18.04 -19.31 8.59
C TYR A 471 19.07 -18.40 7.92
N GLN A 472 20.32 -18.38 8.38
CA GLN A 472 21.38 -17.61 7.73
C GLN A 472 21.56 -18.01 6.26
N PHE A 473 21.27 -19.26 5.88
CA PHE A 473 21.31 -19.69 4.48
C PHE A 473 20.34 -18.91 3.58
N MET A 474 19.20 -18.44 4.12
CA MET A 474 18.24 -17.63 3.38
C MET A 474 18.84 -16.29 2.92
N GLU A 475 19.84 -15.77 3.64
CA GLU A 475 20.59 -14.59 3.19
C GLU A 475 21.26 -14.81 1.83
N SER A 476 21.57 -16.05 1.47
CA SER A 476 22.18 -16.39 0.18
C SER A 476 21.18 -16.67 -0.96
N ILE A 477 19.88 -16.80 -0.66
CA ILE A 477 18.85 -17.12 -1.66
C ILE A 477 18.28 -15.83 -2.23
N GLU A 478 18.77 -15.39 -3.38
CA GLU A 478 18.14 -14.28 -4.08
C GLU A 478 16.91 -14.69 -4.92
N PRO A 479 15.89 -13.81 -5.02
CA PRO A 479 14.66 -14.06 -5.79
C PRO A 479 14.91 -14.48 -7.24
N TYR A 480 15.99 -14.00 -7.86
CA TYR A 480 16.34 -14.34 -9.24
C TYR A 480 16.77 -15.81 -9.44
N HIS A 481 17.22 -16.50 -8.39
CA HIS A 481 17.60 -17.92 -8.49
C HIS A 481 16.41 -18.82 -8.83
N LEU A 482 15.18 -18.39 -8.53
CA LEU A 482 13.95 -19.16 -8.74
C LEU A 482 13.52 -19.25 -10.22
N TYR A 483 14.12 -18.43 -11.09
CA TYR A 483 13.81 -18.40 -12.52
C TYR A 483 14.73 -19.29 -13.37
N ASN A 484 15.69 -19.98 -12.75
CA ASN A 484 16.66 -20.84 -13.42
C ASN A 484 16.03 -22.18 -13.87
N PRO A 485 16.25 -22.63 -15.12
CA PRO A 485 15.73 -23.90 -15.64
C PRO A 485 16.09 -25.15 -14.80
N ALA A 486 17.26 -25.16 -14.15
CA ALA A 486 17.68 -26.26 -13.27
C ALA A 486 16.74 -26.48 -12.06
N PHE A 487 16.00 -25.45 -11.64
CA PHE A 487 14.96 -25.55 -10.60
C PHE A 487 13.65 -26.15 -11.07
N LYS A 488 13.42 -26.21 -12.40
CA LYS A 488 12.16 -26.71 -12.96
C LYS A 488 12.12 -28.24 -13.08
N ASP A 489 13.28 -28.91 -13.13
CA ASP A 489 13.37 -30.27 -13.68
C ASP A 489 13.42 -31.43 -12.66
N LYS A 490 13.70 -31.21 -11.35
CA LYS A 490 13.58 -32.27 -10.32
C LYS A 490 13.15 -31.76 -8.94
N ALA A 491 11.94 -32.18 -8.53
CA ALA A 491 11.30 -32.05 -7.22
C ALA A 491 10.86 -30.62 -6.81
N PHE A 492 9.64 -30.52 -6.30
CA PHE A 492 8.89 -29.34 -5.82
C PHE A 492 8.05 -28.61 -6.87
N ASN A 493 6.73 -28.81 -6.77
CA ASN A 493 5.72 -27.97 -7.42
C ASN A 493 6.00 -26.51 -7.06
N ALA A 494 6.10 -25.59 -8.02
CA ALA A 494 6.22 -24.14 -7.73
C ALA A 494 5.10 -23.67 -6.77
N GLN A 495 3.92 -24.29 -6.86
CA GLN A 495 2.80 -24.07 -5.96
C GLN A 495 3.05 -24.59 -4.53
N GLU A 496 3.72 -25.75 -4.40
CA GLU A 496 4.11 -26.32 -3.10
C GLU A 496 5.18 -25.44 -2.45
N MET A 497 6.19 -24.99 -3.21
CA MET A 497 7.19 -24.02 -2.74
C MET A 497 6.57 -22.69 -2.34
N LYS A 498 5.68 -22.12 -3.17
CA LYS A 498 4.91 -20.92 -2.82
C LYS A 498 4.21 -21.09 -1.47
N THR A 499 3.52 -22.22 -1.29
CA THR A 499 2.83 -22.54 -0.03
C THR A 499 3.82 -22.61 1.14
N GLN A 500 4.99 -23.24 0.97
CA GLN A 500 5.99 -23.31 2.05
C GLN A 500 6.59 -21.94 2.39
N TYR A 501 6.94 -21.11 1.39
CA TYR A 501 7.47 -19.77 1.62
C TYR A 501 6.42 -18.80 2.18
N GLN A 502 5.15 -18.93 1.79
CA GLN A 502 4.03 -18.17 2.39
C GLN A 502 3.81 -18.55 3.86
N LEU A 503 3.90 -19.84 4.18
CA LEU A 503 3.81 -20.30 5.57
C LEU A 503 5.00 -19.79 6.38
N LEU A 504 6.21 -19.86 5.84
CA LEU A 504 7.41 -19.29 6.48
C LEU A 504 7.29 -17.77 6.68
N ALA A 505 6.77 -17.03 5.69
CA ALA A 505 6.51 -15.60 5.83
C ALA A 505 5.49 -15.32 6.93
N THR A 506 4.40 -16.09 6.98
CA THR A 506 3.38 -15.97 8.03
C THR A 506 3.96 -16.23 9.42
N ASP A 507 4.75 -17.29 9.56
CA ASP A 507 5.33 -17.63 10.85
C ASP A 507 6.45 -16.62 11.22
N CYS A 508 7.19 -16.06 10.26
CA CYS A 508 8.16 -14.97 10.47
C CYS A 508 7.48 -13.68 10.95
N ASN A 509 6.31 -13.32 10.39
CA ASN A 509 5.53 -12.16 10.84
C ASN A 509 5.18 -12.28 12.33
N LEU A 510 4.78 -13.48 12.77
CA LEU A 510 4.45 -13.73 14.16
C LEU A 510 5.66 -13.60 15.09
N MET A 511 6.84 -14.03 14.64
CA MET A 511 8.09 -13.80 15.39
C MET A 511 8.40 -12.30 15.50
N VAL A 512 8.28 -11.54 14.41
CA VAL A 512 8.47 -10.08 14.42
C VAL A 512 7.49 -9.41 15.40
N GLU A 513 6.22 -9.78 15.36
CA GLU A 513 5.22 -9.25 16.30
C GLU A 513 5.55 -9.58 17.76
N GLN A 514 5.98 -10.83 18.03
CA GLN A 514 6.38 -11.23 19.38
C GLN A 514 7.61 -10.47 19.86
N LEU A 515 8.66 -10.39 19.05
CA LEU A 515 9.90 -9.68 19.38
C LEU A 515 9.64 -8.19 19.62
N ARG A 516 8.73 -7.56 18.87
CA ARG A 516 8.30 -6.18 19.13
C ARG A 516 7.58 -6.03 20.47
N ARG A 517 6.70 -6.97 20.81
CA ARG A 517 6.01 -7.00 22.12
C ARG A 517 7.01 -7.17 23.26
N ASP A 518 7.91 -8.14 23.16
CA ASP A 518 8.94 -8.42 24.17
C ASP A 518 9.92 -7.25 24.34
N LEU A 519 10.31 -6.61 23.23
CA LEU A 519 11.14 -5.40 23.23
C LEU A 519 10.43 -4.25 23.96
N ASN A 520 9.15 -4.00 23.66
CA ASN A 520 8.38 -2.96 24.33
C ASN A 520 8.18 -3.28 25.83
N ARG A 521 7.97 -4.54 26.17
CA ARG A 521 7.88 -5.01 27.55
C ARG A 521 9.16 -4.71 28.33
N LEU A 522 10.33 -5.10 27.81
CA LEU A 522 11.61 -4.82 28.48
C LEU A 522 11.95 -3.33 28.53
N LYS A 523 11.67 -2.57 27.46
CA LYS A 523 11.87 -1.11 27.45
C LYS A 523 11.04 -0.38 28.50
N SER A 524 9.85 -0.91 28.81
CA SER A 524 8.95 -0.35 29.81
C SER A 524 9.33 -0.67 31.26
N LEU A 525 10.29 -1.59 31.47
CA LEU A 525 10.71 -1.97 32.82
C LEU A 525 11.54 -0.85 33.48
N PRO A 526 11.32 -0.59 34.77
CA PRO A 526 12.14 0.35 35.51
C PRO A 526 13.57 -0.18 35.68
N ARG A 527 14.56 0.70 35.47
CA ARG A 527 15.95 0.36 35.75
C ARG A 527 16.24 0.53 37.23
N PRO A 528 16.69 -0.51 37.95
CA PRO A 528 17.09 -0.37 39.35
C PRO A 528 18.32 0.53 39.46
N ASN A 529 18.13 1.80 39.80
CA ASN A 529 19.21 2.75 40.04
C ASN A 529 19.39 2.97 41.54
N LEU A 530 20.03 1.99 42.19
CA LEU A 530 20.36 2.03 43.62
C LEU A 530 21.70 2.74 43.79
N VAL A 531 21.70 4.08 43.72
CA VAL A 531 22.88 4.89 44.08
C VAL A 531 23.16 4.65 45.56
N GLN A 532 24.39 4.22 45.91
CA GLN A 532 24.88 3.88 47.26
C GLN A 532 24.05 4.45 48.42
N ASP A 533 22.93 3.81 48.72
CA ASP A 533 22.05 4.19 49.82
C ASP A 533 22.64 3.54 51.07
N PRO A 534 23.07 4.29 52.10
CA PRO A 534 23.76 3.76 53.27
C PRO A 534 22.99 2.69 54.05
N GLY A 535 21.69 2.47 53.75
CA GLY A 535 20.85 1.43 54.34
C GLY A 535 20.75 0.09 53.58
N LEU A 536 21.31 -0.04 52.36
CA LEU A 536 21.21 -1.26 51.54
C LEU A 536 22.48 -2.11 51.59
N SER A 537 22.33 -3.44 51.55
CA SER A 537 23.48 -4.35 51.52
C SER A 537 24.22 -4.27 50.18
N ASN A 538 25.52 -4.56 50.20
CA ASN A 538 26.33 -4.66 48.99
C ASN A 538 25.76 -5.72 48.02
N GLU A 539 25.21 -6.83 48.54
CA GLU A 539 24.60 -7.89 47.74
C GLU A 539 23.41 -7.41 46.91
N ILE A 540 22.53 -6.57 47.49
CA ILE A 540 21.37 -6.01 46.79
C ILE A 540 21.83 -5.05 45.68
N THR A 541 22.85 -4.24 45.97
CA THR A 541 23.42 -3.30 45.01
C THR A 541 24.08 -4.03 43.84
N THR A 542 24.83 -5.11 44.12
CA THR A 542 25.42 -5.97 43.08
C THR A 542 24.33 -6.65 42.24
N LYS A 543 23.31 -7.25 42.86
CA LYS A 543 22.20 -7.88 42.13
C LYS A 543 21.46 -6.89 41.23
N ALA A 544 21.26 -5.65 41.67
CA ALA A 544 20.68 -4.59 40.84
C ALA A 544 21.56 -4.23 39.63
N GLN A 545 22.87 -4.16 39.80
CA GLN A 545 23.82 -3.94 38.70
C GLN A 545 23.81 -5.10 37.70
N GLU A 546 23.81 -6.34 38.19
CA GLU A 546 23.70 -7.55 37.36
C GLU A 546 22.41 -7.56 36.54
N LEU A 547 21.26 -7.25 37.15
CA LEU A 547 19.98 -7.18 36.45
C LEU A 547 19.92 -6.05 35.43
N ASN A 548 20.54 -4.89 35.69
CA ASN A 548 20.66 -3.82 34.69
C ASN A 548 21.48 -4.25 33.47
N GLN A 549 22.56 -5.02 33.71
CA GLN A 549 23.38 -5.56 32.64
C GLN A 549 22.58 -6.60 31.84
N GLN A 550 21.95 -7.57 32.51
CA GLN A 550 21.10 -8.59 31.87
C GLN A 550 19.97 -7.95 31.04
N LEU A 551 19.31 -6.92 31.55
CA LEU A 551 18.28 -6.18 30.81
C LEU A 551 18.85 -5.51 29.56
N THR A 552 20.06 -4.95 29.64
CA THR A 552 20.71 -4.29 28.51
C THR A 552 21.13 -5.30 27.45
N ASP A 553 21.73 -6.41 27.86
CA ASP A 553 22.14 -7.51 26.98
C ASP A 553 20.94 -8.14 26.27
N GLU A 554 19.84 -8.33 27.00
CA GLU A 554 18.60 -8.90 26.46
C GLU A 554 17.92 -7.93 25.47
N LEU A 555 17.90 -6.62 25.76
CA LEU A 555 17.41 -5.60 24.82
C LEU A 555 18.22 -5.56 23.53
N GLU A 556 19.55 -5.69 23.61
CA GLU A 556 20.43 -5.75 22.43
C GLU A 556 20.17 -7.02 21.63
N THR A 557 20.05 -8.17 22.30
CA THR A 557 19.76 -9.46 21.68
C THR A 557 18.40 -9.47 20.97
N LEU A 558 17.34 -8.98 21.64
CA LEU A 558 16.00 -8.83 21.05
C LEU A 558 16.02 -7.92 19.82
N ASN A 559 16.75 -6.80 19.89
CA ASN A 559 16.83 -5.86 18.78
C ASN A 559 17.58 -6.47 17.58
N SER A 560 18.67 -7.19 17.83
CA SER A 560 19.39 -7.96 16.80
C SER A 560 18.50 -9.01 16.14
N ASN A 561 17.77 -9.80 16.95
CA ASN A 561 16.82 -10.79 16.46
C ASN A 561 15.70 -10.14 15.64
N LEU A 562 15.12 -9.04 16.14
CA LEU A 562 14.07 -8.31 15.44
C LEU A 562 14.55 -7.83 14.06
N GLN A 563 15.72 -7.21 13.98
CA GLN A 563 16.31 -6.76 12.71
C GLN A 563 16.51 -7.93 11.74
N PHE A 564 17.00 -9.08 12.22
CA PHE A 564 17.14 -10.27 11.41
C PHE A 564 15.81 -10.77 10.85
N TYR A 565 14.78 -10.89 11.70
CA TYR A 565 13.47 -11.38 11.26
C TYR A 565 12.72 -10.38 10.38
N GLU A 566 12.88 -9.08 10.57
CA GLU A 566 12.33 -8.05 9.68
C GLU A 566 12.99 -8.10 8.28
N LYS A 567 14.31 -8.26 8.22
CA LYS A 567 15.04 -8.47 6.96
C LYS A 567 14.55 -9.75 6.25
N MET A 568 14.35 -10.82 7.01
CA MET A 568 13.79 -12.08 6.51
C MET A 568 12.36 -11.93 6.00
N GLN A 569 11.50 -11.21 6.71
CA GLN A 569 10.13 -10.89 6.32
C GLN A 569 10.10 -10.14 4.98
N GLN A 570 10.95 -9.12 4.83
CA GLN A 570 11.09 -8.39 3.56
C GLN A 570 11.57 -9.30 2.44
N LYS A 571 12.54 -10.18 2.70
CA LYS A 571 13.06 -11.12 1.71
C LYS A 571 12.03 -12.16 1.26
N LEU A 572 11.15 -12.60 2.16
CA LEU A 572 10.11 -13.58 1.87
C LEU A 572 8.88 -12.97 1.20
N SER A 573 8.38 -11.86 1.76
CA SER A 573 7.06 -11.28 1.43
C SER A 573 7.07 -9.81 1.00
N GLY A 574 8.24 -9.19 0.87
CA GLY A 574 8.38 -7.84 0.31
C GLY A 574 7.97 -7.77 -1.16
N THR A 575 7.91 -6.54 -1.69
CA THR A 575 7.52 -6.26 -3.08
C THR A 575 8.39 -6.99 -4.10
N ASP A 576 9.68 -7.16 -3.79
CA ASP A 576 10.65 -7.94 -4.59
C ASP A 576 11.02 -9.27 -3.91
N GLY A 577 10.20 -9.73 -2.97
CA GLY A 577 10.45 -10.92 -2.17
C GLY A 577 10.24 -12.23 -2.92
N ILE A 578 10.71 -13.33 -2.32
CA ILE A 578 10.65 -14.69 -2.87
C ILE A 578 9.21 -15.10 -3.26
N VAL A 579 8.21 -14.81 -2.44
CA VAL A 579 6.81 -15.16 -2.73
C VAL A 579 6.30 -14.41 -3.96
N GLN A 580 6.64 -13.13 -4.11
CA GLN A 580 6.25 -12.34 -5.27
C GLN A 580 7.00 -12.80 -6.52
N ALA A 581 8.28 -13.15 -6.40
CA ALA A 581 9.05 -13.71 -7.50
C ALA A 581 8.47 -15.03 -8.03
N ILE A 582 7.97 -15.90 -7.13
CA ILE A 582 7.26 -17.13 -7.53
C ILE A 582 5.95 -16.80 -8.26
N ASN A 583 5.20 -15.79 -7.83
CA ASN A 583 3.98 -15.34 -8.53
C ASN A 583 4.32 -14.83 -9.95
N ASP A 584 5.32 -13.96 -10.07
CA ASP A 584 5.75 -13.41 -11.34
C ASP A 584 6.26 -14.50 -12.31
N ALA A 585 6.91 -15.55 -11.77
CA ALA A 585 7.35 -16.71 -12.53
C ALA A 585 6.18 -17.59 -13.00
N GLN A 586 5.19 -17.83 -12.14
CA GLN A 586 3.97 -18.61 -12.48
C GLN A 586 3.14 -17.90 -13.56
N ASP A 587 3.02 -16.58 -13.49
CA ASP A 587 2.24 -15.77 -14.43
C ASP A 587 2.97 -15.49 -15.76
N SER A 588 4.18 -16.03 -15.95
CA SER A 588 5.02 -15.81 -17.14
C SER A 588 5.36 -14.33 -17.41
N LYS A 589 5.36 -13.48 -16.38
CA LYS A 589 5.50 -12.01 -16.52
C LYS A 589 6.93 -11.54 -16.75
N LYS A 590 7.96 -12.35 -16.42
CA LYS A 590 9.38 -12.00 -16.56
C LYS A 590 10.17 -13.16 -17.15
N SER A 591 11.21 -12.89 -17.95
CA SER A 591 12.09 -13.94 -18.50
C SER A 591 13.58 -13.59 -18.46
N TYR A 592 14.40 -14.64 -18.39
CA TYR A 592 15.85 -14.58 -18.27
C TYR A 592 16.50 -13.90 -19.50
N LYS A 593 17.39 -12.93 -19.28
CA LYS A 593 18.30 -12.39 -20.32
C LYS A 593 19.73 -12.87 -20.07
N PHE A 594 20.39 -13.32 -21.13
CA PHE A 594 21.83 -13.50 -21.15
C PHE A 594 22.48 -12.19 -21.64
N TYR A 595 23.26 -11.52 -20.79
CA TYR A 595 24.05 -10.36 -21.20
C TYR A 595 25.46 -10.81 -21.56
N ALA A 596 25.88 -10.48 -22.78
CA ALA A 596 27.25 -10.63 -23.25
C ALA A 596 27.70 -9.34 -23.93
N HIS A 597 29.01 -9.08 -23.89
CA HIS A 597 29.60 -7.87 -24.47
C HIS A 597 29.29 -7.77 -25.98
N GLY A 598 28.77 -6.62 -26.41
CA GLY A 598 28.37 -6.37 -27.80
C GLY A 598 26.97 -6.86 -28.19
N ILE A 599 26.19 -7.45 -27.27
CA ILE A 599 24.80 -7.89 -27.53
C ILE A 599 23.80 -6.80 -27.07
N MET A 600 22.90 -6.38 -27.95
CA MET A 600 21.79 -5.46 -27.65
C MET A 600 20.45 -6.08 -28.02
N ARG A 601 19.42 -5.93 -27.18
CA ARG A 601 18.07 -6.47 -27.43
C ARG A 601 17.01 -5.37 -27.52
N ARG A 602 16.18 -5.41 -28.56
CA ARG A 602 15.04 -4.51 -28.78
C ARG A 602 13.76 -5.30 -29.03
N ILE A 603 12.66 -4.91 -28.41
CA ILE A 603 11.34 -5.50 -28.67
C ILE A 603 10.69 -4.70 -29.79
N VAL A 604 10.41 -5.35 -30.91
CA VAL A 604 9.92 -4.71 -32.13
C VAL A 604 8.75 -5.51 -32.72
N SER A 605 7.90 -4.84 -33.50
CA SER A 605 6.96 -5.56 -34.37
C SER A 605 7.69 -6.17 -35.58
N PRO A 606 7.12 -7.19 -36.25
CA PRO A 606 7.69 -7.74 -37.48
C PRO A 606 7.94 -6.68 -38.57
N ASP A 607 7.07 -5.66 -38.68
CA ASP A 607 7.19 -4.59 -39.68
C ASP A 607 8.30 -3.59 -39.35
N GLU A 608 8.58 -3.38 -38.06
CA GLU A 608 9.68 -2.51 -37.58
C GLU A 608 11.05 -3.17 -37.79
N LEU A 609 11.15 -4.50 -37.72
CA LEU A 609 12.40 -5.24 -37.86
C LEU A 609 13.15 -4.90 -39.16
N ALA A 610 12.43 -4.78 -40.28
CA ALA A 610 13.00 -4.51 -41.60
C ALA A 610 13.62 -3.11 -41.72
N LYS A 611 13.23 -2.17 -40.86
CA LYS A 611 13.68 -0.77 -40.87
C LYS A 611 14.67 -0.45 -39.74
N LEU A 612 15.03 -1.44 -38.93
CA LEU A 612 15.76 -1.23 -37.69
C LEU A 612 17.29 -1.11 -37.95
N PRO A 613 17.91 0.07 -37.75
CA PRO A 613 19.34 0.25 -37.98
C PRO A 613 20.18 -0.48 -36.93
N TYR A 614 21.41 -0.86 -37.29
CA TYR A 614 22.42 -1.28 -36.31
C TYR A 614 22.86 -0.06 -35.49
N THR A 615 22.87 -0.20 -34.16
CA THR A 615 23.31 0.87 -33.27
C THR A 615 24.79 0.65 -32.96
N SER A 616 25.69 1.42 -33.58
CA SER A 616 27.08 1.56 -33.10
C SER A 616 27.30 2.98 -32.61
N GLN A 617 27.59 3.14 -31.32
CA GLN A 617 28.00 4.42 -30.73
C GLN A 617 29.50 4.39 -30.42
N PRO A 618 30.25 5.48 -30.67
CA PRO A 618 31.61 5.63 -30.15
C PRO A 618 31.59 5.73 -28.62
N PRO A 619 32.65 5.29 -27.91
CA PRO A 619 32.75 5.52 -26.48
C PRO A 619 32.79 7.04 -26.24
N THR A 620 31.75 7.60 -25.63
CA THR A 620 31.76 9.00 -25.21
C THR A 620 32.76 9.18 -24.07
N GLY A 621 33.81 9.96 -24.33
CA GLY A 621 34.87 10.23 -23.36
C GLY A 621 34.39 11.00 -22.12
N ILE A 622 34.90 10.55 -20.98
CA ILE A 622 35.17 11.31 -19.73
C ILE A 622 33.93 11.83 -18.99
N ASN A 623 33.28 10.93 -18.24
CA ASN A 623 32.95 11.05 -16.80
C ASN A 623 31.93 9.99 -16.43
N SER A 624 32.43 8.78 -16.19
CA SER A 624 31.86 7.88 -15.20
C SER A 624 33.03 7.06 -14.72
N GLU A 625 33.20 7.01 -13.40
CA GLU A 625 34.14 6.12 -12.75
C GLU A 625 34.08 4.78 -13.47
N SER A 626 35.18 4.45 -14.13
CA SER A 626 35.40 3.13 -14.69
C SER A 626 35.36 2.15 -13.52
N SER A 627 34.18 1.63 -13.23
CA SER A 627 34.04 0.35 -12.55
C SER A 627 34.65 -0.68 -13.47
N SER A 628 35.95 -0.89 -13.30
CA SER A 628 36.65 -2.10 -13.68
C SER A 628 35.78 -3.32 -13.32
N GLU A 629 35.56 -4.19 -14.31
CA GLU A 629 34.71 -5.38 -14.27
C GLU A 629 33.19 -5.10 -14.34
N GLU A 630 32.67 -4.75 -15.52
CA GLU A 630 31.30 -5.16 -15.90
C GLU A 630 31.26 -6.70 -15.90
N GLN A 631 30.94 -7.26 -14.74
CA GLN A 631 30.64 -8.68 -14.60
C GLN A 631 29.35 -8.98 -15.37
N GLU A 632 29.37 -10.05 -16.17
CA GLU A 632 28.18 -10.66 -16.77
C GLU A 632 27.09 -10.82 -15.69
N LYS A 633 26.09 -9.93 -15.67
CA LYS A 633 24.96 -9.96 -14.74
C LYS A 633 23.73 -10.51 -15.45
N ASN A 634 23.00 -11.36 -14.73
CA ASN A 634 21.67 -11.82 -15.15
C ASN A 634 20.64 -10.81 -14.66
N GLU A 635 19.88 -10.18 -15.56
CA GLU A 635 18.79 -9.27 -15.21
C GLU A 635 17.44 -9.80 -15.72
N LEU A 636 16.39 -9.59 -14.92
CA LEU A 636 15.00 -9.87 -15.29
C LEU A 636 14.45 -8.75 -16.17
N THR A 637 13.78 -9.10 -17.27
CA THR A 637 13.13 -8.11 -18.14
C THR A 637 11.75 -8.53 -18.62
N ASP A 638 11.01 -7.53 -19.09
CA ASP A 638 9.64 -7.64 -19.57
C ASP A 638 9.50 -8.69 -20.69
N PHE A 639 8.40 -9.44 -20.61
CA PHE A 639 7.99 -10.45 -21.58
C PHE A 639 7.83 -9.84 -23.00
N ILE A 640 8.13 -10.61 -24.06
CA ILE A 640 7.86 -10.18 -25.45
C ILE A 640 6.34 -10.19 -25.64
N PRO A 641 5.66 -9.04 -25.82
CA PRO A 641 4.20 -9.01 -25.97
C PRO A 641 3.73 -9.85 -27.16
N GLN A 642 2.52 -10.39 -27.08
CA GLN A 642 1.92 -11.15 -28.19
C GLN A 642 1.90 -10.31 -29.48
N GLY A 643 2.39 -10.87 -30.58
CA GLY A 643 2.52 -10.17 -31.86
C GLY A 643 3.80 -9.33 -32.04
N LYS A 644 4.70 -9.31 -31.04
CA LYS A 644 6.04 -8.72 -31.15
C LYS A 644 7.12 -9.80 -31.10
N ILE A 645 8.32 -9.44 -31.54
CA ILE A 645 9.52 -10.28 -31.50
C ILE A 645 10.65 -9.52 -30.80
N ALA A 646 11.64 -10.23 -30.28
CA ALA A 646 12.87 -9.60 -29.83
C ALA A 646 13.91 -9.64 -30.97
N ALA A 647 14.38 -8.48 -31.39
CA ALA A 647 15.55 -8.34 -32.25
C ALA A 647 16.80 -8.24 -31.36
N VAL A 648 17.77 -9.12 -31.59
CA VAL A 648 19.04 -9.15 -30.87
C VAL A 648 20.17 -8.84 -31.83
N ASP A 649 20.82 -7.71 -31.61
CA ASP A 649 21.96 -7.23 -32.38
C ASP A 649 23.26 -7.63 -31.71
N TYR A 650 24.21 -8.11 -32.48
CA TYR A 650 25.61 -8.17 -32.11
C TYR A 650 26.36 -7.07 -32.84
N VAL A 651 27.03 -6.20 -32.11
CA VAL A 651 27.83 -5.11 -32.65
C VAL A 651 29.18 -5.09 -31.94
N LYS A 652 30.25 -5.33 -32.70
CA LYS A 652 31.62 -5.25 -32.19
C LYS A 652 32.39 -4.23 -33.00
N THR A 653 32.79 -3.14 -32.34
CA THR A 653 33.55 -2.06 -32.96
C THR A 653 34.88 -1.89 -32.25
N ASP A 654 35.99 -1.96 -32.98
CA ASP A 654 37.30 -1.53 -32.48
C ASP A 654 37.60 -0.14 -33.04
N TYR A 655 38.12 0.75 -32.20
CA TYR A 655 38.53 2.10 -32.57
C TYR A 655 40.07 2.22 -32.62
N ASP A 656 40.56 3.24 -33.32
CA ASP A 656 41.95 3.67 -33.22
C ASP A 656 42.23 4.25 -31.81
N THR A 657 43.51 4.50 -31.54
CA THR A 657 44.01 5.17 -30.33
C THR A 657 43.35 6.52 -30.04
N ASP A 658 42.72 7.13 -31.04
CA ASP A 658 41.92 8.36 -30.93
C ASP A 658 40.49 8.13 -30.39
N MET A 659 40.06 6.88 -30.21
CA MET A 659 38.71 6.47 -29.77
C MET A 659 37.56 7.01 -30.65
N GLN A 660 37.86 7.53 -31.83
CA GLN A 660 36.87 8.14 -32.75
C GLN A 660 36.90 7.48 -34.13
N THR A 661 38.08 7.10 -34.61
CA THR A 661 38.24 6.46 -35.91
C THR A 661 37.99 4.96 -35.77
N LYS A 662 36.97 4.43 -36.46
CA LYS A 662 36.69 2.99 -36.48
C LYS A 662 37.84 2.27 -37.20
N LYS A 663 38.34 1.19 -36.61
CA LYS A 663 39.32 0.27 -37.19
C LYS A 663 38.70 -1.04 -37.66
N PHE A 664 37.67 -1.50 -36.97
CA PHE A 664 36.96 -2.72 -37.30
C PHE A 664 35.53 -2.60 -36.83
N GLU A 665 34.59 -3.05 -37.65
CA GLU A 665 33.21 -3.21 -37.22
C GLU A 665 32.66 -4.52 -37.78
N ALA A 666 32.07 -5.34 -36.90
CA ALA A 666 31.28 -6.50 -37.27
C ALA A 666 29.90 -6.41 -36.65
N VAL A 667 28.88 -6.64 -37.48
CA VAL A 667 27.47 -6.61 -37.07
C VAL A 667 26.76 -7.89 -37.45
N GLY A 668 25.84 -8.34 -36.59
CA GLY A 668 24.92 -9.44 -36.85
C GLY A 668 23.60 -9.24 -36.11
N ARG A 669 22.55 -9.95 -36.52
CA ARG A 669 21.23 -9.91 -35.91
C ARG A 669 20.55 -11.27 -35.92
N TYR A 670 19.95 -11.65 -34.80
CA TYR A 670 18.97 -12.73 -34.75
C TYR A 670 17.68 -12.25 -34.08
N THR A 671 16.59 -12.99 -34.27
CA THR A 671 15.32 -12.74 -33.62
C THR A 671 14.92 -13.89 -32.70
N VAL A 672 14.16 -13.55 -31.67
CA VAL A 672 13.54 -14.51 -30.75
C VAL A 672 12.04 -14.28 -30.80
N ASP A 673 11.33 -15.28 -31.30
CA ASP A 673 9.87 -15.30 -31.38
C ASP A 673 9.31 -16.39 -30.45
N ARG A 674 8.51 -15.95 -29.48
CA ARG A 674 7.85 -16.81 -28.48
C ARG A 674 6.35 -16.98 -28.75
N SER A 675 5.84 -16.43 -29.85
CA SER A 675 4.41 -16.43 -30.20
C SER A 675 3.96 -17.65 -31.00
N ILE A 676 4.89 -18.53 -31.40
CA ILE A 676 4.60 -19.67 -32.27
C ILE A 676 3.93 -20.80 -31.47
N SER A 677 2.79 -21.26 -31.97
CA SER A 677 1.92 -22.24 -31.30
C SER A 677 2.58 -23.62 -31.16
N SER A 678 2.38 -24.24 -29.99
CA SER A 678 2.87 -25.58 -29.64
C SER A 678 2.36 -26.66 -30.60
N ARG A 679 3.22 -27.59 -31.02
CA ARG A 679 2.72 -28.90 -31.50
C ARG A 679 2.17 -29.68 -30.30
N MET A 680 0.89 -30.03 -30.35
CA MET A 680 0.25 -30.96 -29.40
C MET A 680 0.77 -32.37 -29.67
N THR A 681 1.29 -33.05 -28.65
CA THR A 681 1.55 -34.49 -28.74
C THR A 681 0.64 -35.21 -27.76
N LEU A 682 -0.20 -36.11 -28.26
CA LEU A 682 -1.03 -37.00 -27.46
C LEU A 682 -0.27 -38.30 -27.23
N LYS A 683 0.05 -38.63 -25.98
CA LYS A 683 0.56 -39.95 -25.59
C LYS A 683 -0.10 -40.33 -24.27
N GLU A 684 -0.78 -41.48 -24.25
CA GLU A 684 -1.36 -42.11 -23.05
C GLU A 684 -2.19 -41.13 -22.18
N ASP A 685 -3.25 -40.54 -22.76
CA ASP A 685 -4.22 -39.64 -22.10
C ASP A 685 -3.67 -38.36 -21.44
N LYS A 686 -2.39 -38.00 -21.67
CA LYS A 686 -1.84 -36.70 -21.25
C LYS A 686 -1.53 -35.80 -22.43
N LEU A 687 -2.27 -34.70 -22.52
CA LEU A 687 -1.98 -33.58 -23.41
C LEU A 687 -0.75 -32.84 -22.88
N THR A 688 0.42 -33.00 -23.49
CA THR A 688 1.61 -32.21 -23.14
C THR A 688 1.81 -31.07 -24.14
N LYS A 689 1.61 -29.83 -23.67
CA LYS A 689 1.99 -28.60 -24.39
C LYS A 689 3.41 -28.23 -24.00
N THR A 690 4.34 -28.23 -24.94
CA THR A 690 5.66 -27.61 -24.75
C THR A 690 5.65 -26.26 -25.49
N PRO A 691 5.91 -25.12 -24.83
CA PRO A 691 6.07 -23.84 -25.52
C PRO A 691 7.24 -23.95 -26.50
N GLY A 692 7.03 -23.57 -27.76
CA GLY A 692 8.08 -23.53 -28.78
C GLY A 692 8.60 -22.10 -28.92
N VAL A 693 9.92 -21.91 -28.84
CA VAL A 693 10.58 -20.64 -29.17
C VAL A 693 11.29 -20.80 -30.51
N LYS A 694 11.08 -19.89 -31.45
CA LYS A 694 11.83 -19.83 -32.71
C LYS A 694 12.94 -18.79 -32.56
N PHE A 695 14.15 -19.23 -32.84
CA PHE A 695 15.30 -18.37 -33.05
C PHE A 695 15.59 -18.34 -34.55
N GLU A 696 15.78 -17.14 -35.10
CA GLU A 696 16.03 -16.96 -36.53
C GLU A 696 17.18 -15.98 -36.73
N ILE A 697 18.23 -16.43 -37.44
CA ILE A 697 19.35 -15.57 -37.81
C ILE A 697 18.88 -14.71 -38.98
N ILE A 698 18.78 -13.40 -38.76
CA ILE A 698 18.44 -12.43 -39.81
C ILE A 698 19.70 -12.03 -40.57
N GLU A 699 20.79 -11.83 -39.85
CA GLU A 699 22.08 -11.47 -40.40
C GLU A 699 23.20 -12.13 -39.59
N PHE A 700 23.94 -13.02 -40.21
CA PHE A 700 25.11 -13.62 -39.59
C PHE A 700 26.27 -12.62 -39.57
N PRO A 701 27.15 -12.61 -38.55
CA PRO A 701 28.16 -11.57 -38.41
C PRO A 701 28.98 -11.35 -39.67
N LYS A 702 28.93 -10.12 -40.19
CA LYS A 702 29.71 -9.66 -41.33
C LYS A 702 30.51 -8.41 -40.94
N GLN A 703 31.68 -8.27 -41.55
CA GLN A 703 32.50 -7.07 -41.38
C GLN A 703 31.89 -5.94 -42.20
N THR A 704 31.59 -4.82 -41.55
CA THR A 704 31.09 -3.59 -42.16
C THR A 704 32.19 -2.53 -42.31
N PHE A 705 33.34 -2.70 -41.64
CA PHE A 705 34.49 -1.80 -41.75
C PHE A 705 35.83 -2.47 -41.40
N PRO A 706 36.93 -2.20 -42.13
CA PRO A 706 36.96 -1.76 -43.53
C PRO A 706 36.45 -2.88 -44.47
N ASN A 707 35.97 -2.52 -45.66
CA ASN A 707 35.47 -3.51 -46.62
C ASN A 707 36.63 -4.19 -47.37
N SER A 708 37.22 -5.29 -46.88
CA SER A 708 38.04 -6.22 -47.70
C SER A 708 38.54 -7.51 -47.02
N GLY A 709 38.44 -8.63 -47.77
CA GLY A 709 39.51 -9.63 -47.99
C GLY A 709 39.75 -10.75 -46.96
N GLU A 710 39.48 -12.00 -47.34
CA GLU A 710 39.52 -13.24 -46.53
C GLU A 710 40.85 -13.64 -45.83
N ASN A 711 41.94 -12.87 -45.89
CA ASN A 711 43.26 -13.29 -45.34
C ASN A 711 44.05 -12.19 -44.58
N SER A 712 43.40 -11.43 -43.68
CA SER A 712 44.04 -10.40 -42.82
C SER A 712 43.80 -10.64 -41.32
N LEU A 713 44.46 -9.87 -40.44
CA LEU A 713 44.24 -9.85 -38.98
C LEU A 713 42.76 -9.57 -38.62
N GLU A 714 42.01 -8.96 -39.53
CA GLU A 714 40.56 -8.69 -39.41
C GLU A 714 39.73 -9.96 -39.65
N GLY A 715 40.23 -10.92 -40.44
CA GLY A 715 39.61 -12.23 -40.63
C GLY A 715 39.51 -13.03 -39.33
N ALA A 716 40.55 -12.97 -38.48
CA ALA A 716 40.51 -13.57 -37.15
C ALA A 716 39.51 -12.87 -36.20
N LYS A 717 39.37 -11.53 -36.31
CA LYS A 717 38.38 -10.77 -35.53
C LYS A 717 36.95 -11.05 -35.97
N LEU A 718 36.71 -11.16 -37.27
CA LEU A 718 35.42 -11.56 -37.82
C LEU A 718 35.07 -12.99 -37.43
N GLN A 719 36.04 -13.90 -37.46
CA GLN A 719 35.87 -15.26 -36.97
C GLN A 719 35.47 -15.27 -35.49
N LYS A 720 36.16 -14.51 -34.63
CA LYS A 720 35.76 -14.35 -33.22
C LYS A 720 34.35 -13.79 -33.07
N ALA A 721 33.97 -12.78 -33.86
CA ALA A 721 32.62 -12.23 -33.86
C ALA A 721 31.54 -13.28 -34.20
N LYS A 722 31.81 -14.14 -35.20
CA LYS A 722 30.95 -15.28 -35.54
C LYS A 722 30.84 -16.30 -34.40
N MET A 723 31.93 -16.51 -33.64
CA MET A 723 31.90 -17.39 -32.45
C MET A 723 31.08 -16.79 -31.31
N ASP A 724 31.34 -15.53 -30.95
CA ASP A 724 30.65 -14.81 -29.85
C ASP A 724 29.14 -14.74 -30.11
N PHE A 725 28.74 -14.36 -31.33
CA PHE A 725 27.34 -14.35 -31.76
C PHE A 725 26.67 -15.73 -31.61
N SER A 726 27.36 -16.78 -32.06
CA SER A 726 26.82 -18.14 -32.03
C SER A 726 26.71 -18.69 -30.61
N LEU A 727 27.63 -18.30 -29.71
CA LEU A 727 27.57 -18.63 -28.29
C LEU A 727 26.42 -17.92 -27.59
N ALA A 728 26.22 -16.62 -27.85
CA ALA A 728 25.12 -15.86 -27.28
C ALA A 728 23.76 -16.44 -27.72
N LEU A 729 23.61 -16.70 -29.02
CA LEU A 729 22.42 -17.34 -29.58
C LEU A 729 22.17 -18.73 -28.99
N ALA A 730 23.21 -19.57 -28.91
CA ALA A 730 23.11 -20.90 -28.32
C ALA A 730 22.75 -20.83 -26.83
N ALA A 731 23.38 -19.93 -26.05
CA ALA A 731 23.08 -19.77 -24.63
C ALA A 731 21.62 -19.34 -24.40
N GLU A 732 21.12 -18.39 -25.18
CA GLU A 732 19.72 -17.93 -25.08
C GLU A 732 18.74 -19.02 -25.54
N ALA A 733 19.08 -19.77 -26.60
CA ALA A 733 18.31 -20.93 -27.03
C ALA A 733 18.24 -21.97 -25.90
N LEU A 734 19.37 -22.34 -25.30
CA LEU A 734 19.43 -23.30 -24.20
C LEU A 734 18.70 -22.84 -22.94
N ALA A 735 18.76 -21.55 -22.60
CA ALA A 735 18.01 -20.97 -21.50
C ALA A 735 16.48 -21.02 -21.73
N SER A 736 16.03 -21.14 -22.98
CA SER A 736 14.61 -21.25 -23.33
C SER A 736 14.06 -22.69 -23.26
N PHE A 737 14.93 -23.72 -23.18
CA PHE A 737 14.49 -25.11 -23.04
C PHE A 737 14.18 -25.44 -21.58
N GLY A 738 13.02 -26.07 -21.35
CA GLY A 738 12.61 -26.54 -20.03
C GLY A 738 13.15 -27.92 -19.63
N THR A 739 13.63 -28.69 -20.60
CA THR A 739 14.20 -30.05 -20.42
C THR A 739 15.39 -30.23 -21.38
N PRO A 740 16.40 -31.03 -21.04
CA PRO A 740 17.49 -31.36 -21.96
C PRO A 740 16.95 -31.99 -23.26
N PRO A 741 17.52 -31.65 -24.43
CA PRO A 741 17.14 -32.30 -25.69
C PRO A 741 17.54 -33.79 -25.64
N THR A 742 16.69 -34.66 -26.21
CA THR A 742 16.97 -36.10 -26.31
C THR A 742 16.99 -36.54 -27.77
N LYS A 743 17.40 -37.77 -28.05
CA LYS A 743 17.36 -38.34 -29.40
C LYS A 743 15.94 -38.38 -29.98
N GLU A 744 14.94 -38.59 -29.11
CA GLU A 744 13.51 -38.64 -29.46
C GLU A 744 12.89 -37.24 -29.59
N LYS A 745 13.45 -36.26 -28.88
CA LYS A 745 13.06 -34.84 -28.94
C LYS A 745 14.29 -33.96 -29.15
N PRO A 746 14.90 -34.01 -30.36
CA PRO A 746 16.14 -33.31 -30.60
C PRO A 746 15.90 -31.81 -30.76
N LEU A 747 16.93 -31.03 -30.43
CA LEU A 747 16.99 -29.62 -30.83
C LEU A 747 17.16 -29.57 -32.35
N ARG A 748 16.23 -28.92 -33.05
CA ARG A 748 16.23 -28.87 -34.52
C ARG A 748 16.88 -27.59 -35.01
N LEU A 749 17.93 -27.71 -35.83
CA LEU A 749 18.50 -26.62 -36.58
C LEU A 749 18.08 -26.76 -38.04
N TYR A 750 17.46 -25.73 -38.60
CA TYR A 750 16.99 -25.69 -39.99
C TYR A 750 17.66 -24.53 -40.72
N GLY A 751 18.15 -24.74 -41.96
CA GLY A 751 18.79 -23.66 -42.71
C GLY A 751 19.51 -24.08 -44.00
N ALA A 752 19.62 -23.13 -44.93
CA ALA A 752 20.30 -23.29 -46.22
C ALA A 752 21.77 -22.83 -46.23
N ASP A 753 22.22 -22.13 -45.18
CA ASP A 753 23.59 -21.65 -45.04
C ASP A 753 24.46 -22.65 -44.25
N GLN A 754 25.49 -23.15 -44.91
CA GLN A 754 26.42 -24.13 -44.34
C GLN A 754 27.25 -23.57 -43.19
N GLU A 755 27.69 -22.31 -43.30
CA GLU A 755 28.56 -21.67 -42.32
C GLU A 755 27.79 -21.38 -41.03
N GLN A 756 26.61 -20.76 -41.14
CA GLN A 756 25.76 -20.45 -39.99
C GLN A 756 25.44 -21.69 -39.17
N MET A 757 25.05 -22.78 -39.86
CA MET A 757 24.70 -24.04 -39.22
C MET A 757 25.91 -24.68 -38.53
N ARG A 758 27.09 -24.60 -39.14
CA ARG A 758 28.34 -25.11 -38.58
C ARG A 758 28.74 -24.40 -37.28
N TYR A 759 28.67 -23.07 -37.24
CA TYR A 759 29.00 -22.29 -36.05
C TYR A 759 28.00 -22.49 -34.90
N LEU A 760 26.70 -22.42 -35.19
CA LEU A 760 25.66 -22.60 -34.17
C LEU A 760 25.66 -24.02 -33.60
N TRP A 761 25.81 -25.04 -34.44
CA TRP A 761 25.94 -26.43 -33.99
C TRP A 761 27.13 -26.60 -33.06
N THR A 762 28.29 -26.03 -33.42
CA THR A 762 29.51 -26.10 -32.59
C THR A 762 29.34 -25.41 -31.23
N ALA A 763 28.71 -24.23 -31.20
CA ALA A 763 28.43 -23.50 -29.97
C ALA A 763 27.52 -24.29 -29.01
N LEU A 764 26.47 -24.94 -29.53
CA LEU A 764 25.54 -25.77 -28.74
C LEU A 764 26.23 -26.96 -28.09
N ILE A 765 27.11 -27.66 -28.83
CA ILE A 765 27.89 -28.78 -28.29
C ILE A 765 28.81 -28.32 -27.15
N ILE A 766 29.50 -27.19 -27.33
CA ILE A 766 30.44 -26.65 -26.32
C ILE A 766 29.73 -26.21 -25.05
N LEU A 767 28.59 -25.53 -25.16
CA LEU A 767 27.79 -25.14 -24.00
C LEU A 767 27.16 -26.36 -23.31
N GLY A 768 26.77 -27.38 -24.07
CA GLY A 768 26.26 -28.66 -23.56
C GLY A 768 27.28 -29.42 -22.71
N GLU A 769 28.54 -29.49 -23.14
CA GLU A 769 29.63 -30.13 -22.37
C GLU A 769 29.89 -29.44 -21.02
N LYS A 770 29.68 -28.12 -20.96
CA LYS A 770 29.91 -27.31 -19.74
C LYS A 770 28.73 -27.30 -18.78
N ASN A 771 27.55 -27.76 -19.21
CA ASN A 771 26.35 -27.85 -18.38
C ASN A 771 25.97 -29.32 -18.11
N PRO A 772 26.33 -29.89 -16.93
CA PRO A 772 26.12 -31.31 -16.61
C PRO A 772 24.67 -31.76 -16.64
N GLN A 773 23.71 -30.82 -16.60
CA GLN A 773 22.28 -31.12 -16.61
C GLN A 773 21.66 -31.11 -18.02
N MET A 774 22.30 -30.45 -19.00
CA MET A 774 21.74 -30.32 -20.36
C MET A 774 22.23 -31.41 -21.34
N ASN A 775 23.41 -32.01 -21.11
CA ASN A 775 23.95 -33.18 -21.83
C ASN A 775 23.72 -33.15 -23.37
N ILE A 776 24.05 -32.03 -24.01
CA ILE A 776 23.84 -31.87 -25.45
C ILE A 776 24.96 -32.58 -26.19
N THR A 777 24.60 -33.60 -26.94
CA THR A 777 25.52 -34.37 -27.78
C THR A 777 25.14 -34.22 -29.24
N PRO A 778 26.00 -34.64 -30.19
CA PRO A 778 25.67 -34.65 -31.61
C PRO A 778 24.35 -35.38 -31.93
N GLU A 779 23.99 -36.40 -31.15
CA GLU A 779 22.80 -37.21 -31.35
C GLU A 779 21.51 -36.54 -30.83
N THR A 780 21.63 -35.49 -30.00
CA THR A 780 20.48 -34.70 -29.48
C THR A 780 20.16 -33.47 -30.32
N ILE A 781 20.90 -33.25 -31.43
CA ILE A 781 20.68 -32.15 -32.38
C ILE A 781 20.31 -32.73 -33.74
N SER A 782 19.16 -32.35 -34.28
CA SER A 782 18.73 -32.71 -35.64
C SER A 782 19.05 -31.58 -36.60
N LEU A 783 19.63 -31.92 -37.76
CA LEU A 783 19.99 -30.95 -38.80
C LEU A 783 19.05 -31.11 -40.01
N ASP A 784 18.11 -30.19 -40.16
CA ASP A 784 17.16 -30.13 -41.28
C ASP A 784 17.72 -29.21 -42.38
N ARG A 785 18.52 -29.78 -43.28
CA ARG A 785 19.28 -29.06 -44.33
C ARG A 785 18.46 -28.93 -45.62
N PHE A 786 18.50 -27.78 -46.28
CA PHE A 786 17.87 -27.55 -47.59
C PHE A 786 18.72 -26.61 -48.45
N GLY A 787 18.43 -26.51 -49.74
CA GLY A 787 19.27 -25.77 -50.70
C GLY A 787 20.65 -26.42 -50.87
N ASN A 788 21.71 -25.61 -50.94
CA ASN A 788 23.09 -26.08 -51.15
C ASN A 788 23.85 -26.44 -49.86
N ASN A 789 23.16 -26.54 -48.71
CA ASN A 789 23.80 -26.84 -47.43
C ASN A 789 24.27 -28.30 -47.34
N SER A 790 25.58 -28.50 -47.38
CA SER A 790 26.23 -29.82 -47.24
C SER A 790 26.97 -30.01 -45.92
N PHE A 791 26.70 -29.18 -44.91
CA PHE A 791 27.38 -29.24 -43.60
C PHE A 791 27.18 -30.63 -42.98
N ASP A 792 28.27 -31.33 -42.68
CA ASP A 792 28.22 -32.64 -42.04
C ASP A 792 29.04 -32.63 -40.74
N PRO A 793 28.41 -32.73 -39.56
CA PRO A 793 29.11 -32.79 -38.27
C PRO A 793 30.15 -33.89 -38.17
N ALA A 794 30.02 -34.97 -38.94
CA ALA A 794 31.02 -36.03 -38.97
C ALA A 794 32.39 -35.54 -39.46
N LYS A 795 32.42 -34.50 -40.32
CA LYS A 795 33.65 -33.88 -40.83
C LYS A 795 34.38 -33.02 -39.79
N GLU A 796 33.72 -32.63 -38.70
CA GLU A 796 34.38 -31.95 -37.56
C GLU A 796 35.16 -32.94 -36.68
N LYS A 797 34.90 -34.25 -36.81
CA LYS A 797 35.56 -35.30 -36.04
C LYS A 797 36.73 -35.92 -36.83
N SER A 798 37.81 -36.24 -36.14
CA SER A 798 38.89 -37.04 -36.72
C SER A 798 38.52 -38.52 -36.66
N SER A 799 38.76 -39.24 -37.76
CA SER A 799 38.54 -40.67 -37.86
C SER A 799 39.87 -41.37 -38.11
N PHE A 800 40.20 -42.39 -37.31
CA PHE A 800 41.31 -43.30 -37.57
C PHE A 800 40.73 -44.70 -37.70
N LEU A 801 40.91 -45.35 -38.87
CA LEU A 801 40.35 -46.67 -39.18
C LEU A 801 38.82 -46.78 -38.95
N GLY A 802 38.05 -45.74 -39.29
CA GLY A 802 36.59 -45.75 -39.19
C GLY A 802 36.03 -45.56 -37.77
N PHE A 803 36.88 -45.44 -36.75
CA PHE A 803 36.48 -45.08 -35.39
C PHE A 803 36.79 -43.60 -35.12
N SER A 804 35.77 -42.88 -34.63
CA SER A 804 35.89 -41.46 -34.24
C SER A 804 36.81 -41.33 -33.03
N THR A 805 37.97 -40.68 -33.18
CA THR A 805 38.96 -40.48 -32.10
C THR A 805 38.80 -39.15 -31.36
N GLY A 806 37.80 -38.36 -31.71
CA GLY A 806 37.54 -37.03 -31.12
C GLY A 806 37.32 -35.97 -32.19
N PHE A 807 37.26 -34.70 -31.79
CA PHE A 807 37.21 -33.57 -32.74
C PHE A 807 38.57 -33.38 -33.42
N SER A 808 38.57 -33.05 -34.72
CA SER A 808 39.83 -32.87 -35.46
C SER A 808 40.56 -31.60 -35.00
N LYS A 809 41.91 -31.58 -35.02
CA LYS A 809 42.69 -30.41 -34.58
C LYS A 809 42.37 -29.12 -35.34
N ASN A 810 41.87 -29.23 -36.57
CA ASN A 810 41.48 -28.11 -37.43
C ASN A 810 39.96 -27.85 -37.42
N SER A 811 39.21 -28.54 -36.54
CA SER A 811 37.77 -28.34 -36.37
C SER A 811 37.46 -26.97 -35.80
N LEU A 812 36.26 -26.47 -36.10
CA LEU A 812 35.74 -25.25 -35.50
C LEU A 812 35.60 -25.41 -33.98
N TYR A 813 35.29 -26.63 -33.52
CA TYR A 813 35.22 -26.97 -32.10
C TYR A 813 36.53 -26.69 -31.34
N HIS A 814 37.67 -27.09 -31.92
CA HIS A 814 38.97 -26.82 -31.31
C HIS A 814 39.28 -25.32 -31.26
N GLN A 815 38.92 -24.58 -32.31
CA GLN A 815 39.10 -23.12 -32.35
C GLN A 815 38.30 -22.41 -31.26
N PHE A 816 37.02 -22.78 -31.06
CA PHE A 816 36.23 -22.26 -29.94
C PHE A 816 36.83 -22.62 -28.56
N LYS A 817 37.34 -23.85 -28.39
CA LYS A 817 37.95 -24.26 -27.11
C LYS A 817 39.22 -23.49 -26.77
N GLU A 818 40.06 -23.19 -27.75
CA GLU A 818 41.25 -22.37 -27.53
C GLU A 818 40.87 -20.91 -27.19
N GLU A 819 39.90 -20.33 -27.89
CA GLU A 819 39.40 -18.98 -27.57
C GLU A 819 38.81 -18.91 -26.15
N MET A 820 38.01 -19.91 -25.75
CA MET A 820 37.45 -19.98 -24.40
C MET A 820 38.47 -20.25 -23.28
N LYS A 821 39.63 -20.84 -23.58
CA LYS A 821 40.70 -21.06 -22.59
C LYS A 821 41.43 -19.75 -22.25
N ALA A 822 41.47 -18.80 -23.17
CA ALA A 822 42.02 -17.46 -22.95
C ALA A 822 41.14 -16.62 -22.00
N ASP A 823 39.84 -16.94 -21.89
CA ASP A 823 38.82 -16.21 -21.10
C ASP A 823 38.36 -16.96 -19.83
N LYS A 824 39.30 -17.55 -19.08
CA LYS A 824 39.06 -18.52 -17.97
C LYS A 824 38.27 -18.02 -16.73
N LYS A 825 37.80 -16.78 -16.66
CA LYS A 825 37.18 -16.20 -15.44
C LYS A 825 35.64 -16.26 -15.41
N ARG A 826 34.96 -16.72 -16.47
CA ARG A 826 33.57 -16.30 -16.72
C ARG A 826 32.40 -17.25 -16.41
N ILE A 827 32.55 -18.56 -16.19
CA ILE A 827 31.36 -19.44 -16.02
C ILE A 827 31.60 -20.56 -14.99
N SER A 828 30.82 -20.58 -13.88
CA SER A 828 30.38 -21.77 -13.08
C SER A 828 30.42 -21.67 -11.53
N LYS A 829 29.69 -20.76 -10.87
CA LYS A 829 29.45 -20.84 -9.40
C LYS A 829 28.00 -20.64 -8.91
N VAL A 830 27.04 -20.36 -9.79
CA VAL A 830 25.69 -19.93 -9.38
C VAL A 830 24.71 -21.09 -9.11
N ASP A 831 24.94 -22.30 -9.62
CA ASP A 831 23.89 -23.34 -9.62
C ASP A 831 23.86 -24.32 -8.44
N THR A 832 24.94 -24.50 -7.67
CA THR A 832 24.99 -25.52 -6.61
C THR A 832 24.44 -25.08 -5.25
N LYS A 833 24.54 -23.78 -4.92
CA LYS A 833 24.07 -23.24 -3.63
C LYS A 833 22.54 -23.23 -3.51
N ALA A 834 21.87 -22.96 -4.61
CA ALA A 834 20.45 -22.71 -4.65
C ALA A 834 19.62 -24.03 -4.52
N VAL A 835 20.15 -25.14 -5.04
CA VAL A 835 19.57 -26.50 -4.87
C VAL A 835 19.78 -27.04 -3.45
N ALA A 836 20.93 -26.76 -2.83
CA ALA A 836 21.19 -27.14 -1.44
C ALA A 836 20.23 -26.44 -0.47
N ALA A 837 19.94 -25.16 -0.73
CA ALA A 837 19.02 -24.35 0.06
C ALA A 837 17.56 -24.85 0.01
N ALA A 838 17.07 -25.29 -1.16
CA ALA A 838 15.72 -25.84 -1.31
C ALA A 838 15.51 -27.16 -0.53
N LYS A 839 16.56 -27.97 -0.41
CA LYS A 839 16.52 -29.24 0.34
C LYS A 839 16.52 -29.01 1.86
N SER A 840 17.31 -28.05 2.35
CA SER A 840 17.37 -27.69 3.79
C SER A 840 16.07 -27.03 4.27
N LEU A 841 15.39 -26.26 3.41
CA LEU A 841 14.14 -25.58 3.73
C LEU A 841 13.02 -26.51 4.23
N LYS A 842 12.90 -27.73 3.67
CA LYS A 842 11.82 -28.68 4.01
C LYS A 842 11.98 -29.26 5.42
N ASP A 843 13.21 -29.61 5.81
CA ASP A 843 13.49 -30.23 7.10
C ASP A 843 13.47 -29.19 8.24
N GLU A 844 13.82 -27.94 7.92
CA GLU A 844 13.92 -26.85 8.90
C GLU A 844 12.57 -26.14 9.16
N LEU A 845 11.64 -26.16 8.20
CA LEU A 845 10.30 -25.57 8.36
C LEU A 845 9.47 -26.25 9.47
N ALA A 846 9.67 -27.56 9.68
CA ALA A 846 8.97 -28.31 10.71
C ALA A 846 9.39 -27.86 12.12
N VAL A 847 10.66 -27.53 12.31
CA VAL A 847 11.18 -27.00 13.57
C VAL A 847 10.65 -25.58 13.80
N PHE A 848 10.67 -24.73 12.77
CA PHE A 848 10.10 -23.37 12.86
C PHE A 848 8.64 -23.39 13.32
N ARG A 849 7.82 -24.23 12.69
CA ARG A 849 6.41 -24.35 13.03
C ARG A 849 6.20 -24.81 14.45
N LYS A 850 7.04 -25.73 14.94
CA LYS A 850 7.00 -26.15 16.34
C LYS A 850 7.32 -24.96 17.26
N THR A 851 8.34 -24.16 16.96
CA THR A 851 8.71 -22.97 17.74
C THR A 851 7.63 -21.89 17.69
N ALA A 852 7.15 -21.53 16.49
CA ALA A 852 6.06 -20.57 16.31
C ALA A 852 4.76 -21.05 16.98
N ALA A 853 4.46 -22.36 16.97
CA ALA A 853 3.32 -22.94 17.68
C ALA A 853 3.51 -22.91 19.20
N ILE A 854 4.72 -23.19 19.71
CA ILE A 854 5.04 -23.04 21.14
C ILE A 854 4.79 -21.60 21.58
N ASN A 855 5.30 -20.62 20.82
CA ASN A 855 5.06 -19.20 21.08
C ASN A 855 3.56 -18.85 21.02
N ARG A 856 2.79 -19.41 20.07
CA ARG A 856 1.32 -19.24 20.02
C ARG A 856 0.60 -19.85 21.22
N THR A 857 1.11 -20.93 21.81
CA THR A 857 0.45 -21.62 22.93
C THR A 857 0.79 -21.03 24.30
N MET A 858 1.93 -20.35 24.43
CA MET A 858 2.40 -19.83 25.72
C MET A 858 1.67 -18.55 26.16
N GLU A 859 1.04 -17.79 25.25
CA GLU A 859 0.39 -16.51 25.61
C GLU A 859 -1.07 -16.36 25.15
N GLY A 860 -1.66 -17.38 24.53
CA GLY A 860 -3.07 -17.36 24.07
C GLY A 860 -3.24 -16.70 22.69
N LYS A 861 -4.23 -17.15 21.92
CA LYS A 861 -4.35 -16.88 20.47
C LYS A 861 -4.69 -15.44 20.05
N ASP A 862 -4.92 -14.51 20.97
CA ASP A 862 -5.76 -13.32 20.69
C ASP A 862 -5.12 -11.93 20.98
N GLU A 863 -3.81 -11.80 21.18
CA GLU A 863 -3.18 -10.49 21.48
C GLU A 863 -2.43 -9.91 20.26
N HIS A 864 -3.11 -9.02 19.52
CA HIS A 864 -2.53 -8.20 18.44
C HIS A 864 -1.71 -7.03 19.00
N PRO A 865 -0.62 -6.57 18.33
CA PRO A 865 0.33 -5.62 18.91
C PRO A 865 -0.22 -4.20 19.14
N GLU A 866 -1.18 -3.72 18.34
CA GLU A 866 -1.69 -2.35 18.45
C GLU A 866 -3.12 -2.28 17.90
N SER A 867 -4.06 -1.75 18.70
CA SER A 867 -5.46 -1.45 18.34
C SER A 867 -6.39 -2.64 18.06
N GLY A 868 -7.54 -2.68 18.72
CA GLY A 868 -8.60 -3.59 18.31
C GLY A 868 -9.14 -3.22 16.93
N LEU A 869 -8.80 -3.99 15.90
CA LEU A 869 -9.62 -4.19 14.69
C LEU A 869 -9.34 -5.59 14.12
N LYS A 870 -10.37 -6.42 14.04
CA LYS A 870 -10.36 -7.60 13.14
C LYS A 870 -10.37 -7.10 11.70
N LYS A 871 -9.65 -7.79 10.79
CA LYS A 871 -10.01 -7.76 9.38
C LYS A 871 -11.42 -8.36 9.22
N SER A 872 -12.24 -7.64 8.46
CA SER A 872 -13.52 -8.04 7.87
C SER A 872 -13.56 -9.50 7.46
#